data_AF-A0A2I4CY46-F1
#
_entry.id   AF-A0A2I4CY46-F1
#
_cell.length_a   1.000
_cell.length_b   1.000
_cell.length_c   1.000
_cell.angle_alpha   90.00
_cell.angle_beta   90.00
_cell.angle_gamma   90.00
#
_symmetry.space_group_name_H-M   'P 1'
#
loop_
_entity.id
_entity.type
_entity.pdbx_description
1 polymer ?
#
loop_
_entity_poly.entity_id
_entity_poly.type
_entity_poly.pdbx_seq_one_letter_code
_entity_poly.pdbx_strand_id
1 'polypeptide(L)'
;MKELTSLREQLDYKTQELQEMKTEYRRKEEEERQVVQALEEEKKGLTSRCAALRADLEEKQRQVDSQRDERDAAQARLKDLEEKLHSAWQELSKFQERSGSLAAQLSTKEKEVATKEQQLDGLCRDFAEVQTLYRQSTEHAAEQSHLIKQLEGLNLDTQKVLRNQEQVHTADTTSYQQLYKELSQCYQTLMSSEAKLRQSHQELSSQLAQKVQHIFELQAQLQKQQEQMHQQHQAQRTAVYRSPNKQTNFKPMCSEQTDAAAQRSSPRSDQASAQGSDPRPEDKTFRRTSTTRVRRQQGTPVQRSRSLSPTSSVRVGNGRRVEAEQRIQDLEELLQLKTEENEELRKAHSKRRERLCLIQANYKRVRDQLKEMEKSSGLSGGKIQRAELWQLRQENSDAVWNELAYFKNLTRKLSTEKAGLEEELDMLRVQAAMDRATVKELHMCLTNDHQELLQQMAEEQRVKSSTAIKASLSSGRMEQSFKKTEQLEQKILSLEEQTDRLREEKERLLQANEDLAQNCCRLQASMNHLRTQEAVLDEAARAQALAQEDQHCGEIVALEVRLATSQKEITKLHHQLLKLRQELGIVRAARDFYRNRAAGPVRASGIANGISGKVKFKTARHRGLLHQRSHRTVSSNQAISWQGRSPSPTKDEWEDMSVDSDSGEEYSDSLNRVPSGTAAHRHHTSGKPYRCSLISNTEASAAESRKNQRDVFGQDDKQHEPWEPGTRGEKPTCRRRKRLLTKTRHCSSSSLQQRVESLQRHIDILQSARKDAQLSAKELRRANEVITTQLSALTEQLSSSKHLTQKLTSDLAGVEQQKKVLEMELEQWKRITFPPQTAPPPPPPPPAAAVNTECSCQGRTMSAPANPASHTLEAEVKQLQAKLKCASAEVAKQMATNKALRGQLQEKEDKLCQLQDKVGHTERNITMKRQLVEDLRTRLKFLQETEKSYRDHVEELEKKVKTLSEEATNRKAYIESLKRRLNVATTDKSQYETSCAKLKEDLEKKEQRIKTLQGRVGSSEQALAALERTATEQMEGLTQQSSQALDRLQRQLGQAYSQLEQLHCFIKTLASEILLDVQEVKQQLISRRRLRQASSVAAKSGLSAKSMIKAKSIAASILNMSENDLADIMETDQSAATFTESASDQKWLDHLNIILQQKIPSAGQLMEAVHVKMKERKVLTEELAALAAPVSEKT
;
A
#
# COMPACT_ATOMS: atom_id res chain seq x y z
N MET A 1 44.37 16.79 -164.74
CA MET A 1 42.97 16.31 -164.84
C MET A 1 42.65 15.17 -163.87
N LYS A 2 43.35 14.02 -163.88
CA LYS A 2 43.04 12.89 -162.96
C LYS A 2 43.23 13.17 -161.46
N GLU A 3 44.10 14.10 -161.09
CA GLU A 3 44.33 14.48 -159.68
C GLU A 3 43.20 15.34 -159.11
N LEU A 4 42.59 16.22 -159.93
CA LEU A 4 41.50 17.11 -159.49
C LEU A 4 40.19 16.36 -159.24
N THR A 5 39.94 15.25 -159.93
CA THR A 5 38.78 14.39 -159.65
C THR A 5 38.98 13.61 -158.36
N SER A 6 40.18 13.03 -158.14
CA SER A 6 40.51 12.31 -156.89
C SER A 6 40.44 13.22 -155.66
N LEU A 7 40.93 14.47 -155.76
CA LEU A 7 40.81 15.45 -154.66
C LEU A 7 39.37 15.88 -154.39
N ARG A 8 38.48 15.89 -155.41
CA ARG A 8 37.05 16.16 -155.21
C ARG A 8 36.35 15.00 -154.50
N GLU A 9 36.56 13.78 -154.96
CA GLU A 9 36.02 12.57 -154.31
C GLU A 9 36.49 12.45 -152.86
N GLN A 10 37.75 12.78 -152.57
CA GLN A 10 38.26 12.86 -151.20
C GLN A 10 37.61 13.98 -150.37
N LEU A 11 37.33 15.14 -150.96
CA LEU A 11 36.70 16.26 -150.26
C LEU A 11 35.21 15.99 -149.99
N ASP A 12 34.50 15.37 -150.92
CA ASP A 12 33.11 14.94 -150.74
C ASP A 12 33.03 13.83 -149.68
N TYR A 13 33.92 12.82 -149.71
CA TYR A 13 34.03 11.79 -148.67
C TYR A 13 34.32 12.38 -147.28
N LYS A 14 35.29 13.32 -147.18
CA LYS A 14 35.60 14.02 -145.92
C LYS A 14 34.45 14.91 -145.44
N THR A 15 33.64 15.45 -146.36
CA THR A 15 32.45 16.25 -146.03
C THR A 15 31.32 15.37 -145.50
N GLN A 16 31.16 14.17 -146.07
CA GLN A 16 30.20 13.17 -145.60
C GLN A 16 30.58 12.60 -144.23
N GLU A 17 31.83 12.20 -144.01
CA GLU A 17 32.36 11.81 -142.68
C GLU A 17 32.11 12.93 -141.63
N LEU A 18 32.28 14.21 -142.01
CA LEU A 18 32.01 15.34 -141.12
C LEU A 18 30.52 15.55 -140.83
N GLN A 19 29.62 15.17 -141.73
CA GLN A 19 28.18 15.16 -141.44
C GLN A 19 27.81 14.00 -140.52
N GLU A 20 28.30 12.79 -140.80
CA GLU A 20 28.05 11.59 -139.98
C GLU A 20 28.57 11.78 -138.55
N MET A 21 29.78 12.32 -138.38
CA MET A 21 30.34 12.69 -137.07
C MET A 21 29.52 13.78 -136.35
N LYS A 22 28.90 14.73 -137.08
CA LYS A 22 28.01 15.74 -136.48
C LYS A 22 26.66 15.16 -136.06
N THR A 23 26.10 14.21 -136.82
CA THR A 23 24.87 13.51 -136.42
C THR A 23 25.11 12.59 -135.23
N GLU A 24 26.23 11.87 -135.20
CA GLU A 24 26.63 11.04 -134.05
C GLU A 24 26.94 11.88 -132.81
N TYR A 25 27.57 13.06 -132.96
CA TYR A 25 27.77 13.98 -131.84
C TYR A 25 26.44 14.48 -131.26
N ARG A 26 25.48 14.87 -132.12
CA ARG A 26 24.13 15.28 -131.67
C ARG A 26 23.38 14.15 -130.99
N ARG A 27 23.44 12.93 -131.54
CA ARG A 27 22.82 11.74 -130.94
C ARG A 27 23.38 11.48 -129.55
N LYS A 28 24.70 11.55 -129.37
CA LYS A 28 25.36 11.42 -128.06
C LYS A 28 24.99 12.55 -127.10
N GLU A 29 24.88 13.79 -127.57
CA GLU A 29 24.43 14.92 -126.75
C GLU A 29 22.96 14.73 -126.30
N GLU A 30 22.10 14.18 -127.16
CA GLU A 30 20.71 13.83 -126.85
C GLU A 30 20.61 12.66 -125.86
N GLU A 31 21.45 11.62 -126.02
CA GLU A 31 21.59 10.50 -125.09
C GLU A 31 22.11 10.96 -123.72
N GLU A 32 23.13 11.82 -123.68
CA GLU A 32 23.65 12.44 -122.44
C GLU A 32 22.57 13.28 -121.74
N ARG A 33 21.79 14.06 -122.49
CA ARG A 33 20.65 14.83 -121.94
C ARG A 33 19.57 13.91 -121.36
N GLN A 34 19.25 12.78 -122.00
CA GLN A 34 18.31 11.79 -121.48
C GLN A 34 18.84 11.12 -120.19
N VAL A 35 20.13 10.76 -120.16
CA VAL A 35 20.78 10.19 -118.96
C VAL A 35 20.78 11.20 -117.81
N VAL A 36 21.07 12.48 -118.07
CA VAL A 36 21.00 13.54 -117.05
C VAL A 36 19.58 13.74 -116.53
N GLN A 37 18.55 13.69 -117.40
CA GLN A 37 17.15 13.76 -116.97
C GLN A 37 16.76 12.56 -116.09
N ALA A 38 17.11 11.34 -116.48
CA ALA A 38 16.88 10.15 -115.67
C ALA A 38 17.59 10.21 -114.30
N LEU A 39 18.84 10.70 -114.26
CA LEU A 39 19.58 10.92 -113.01
C LEU A 39 18.97 12.04 -112.15
N GLU A 40 18.38 13.08 -112.75
CA GLU A 40 17.63 14.09 -112.01
C GLU A 40 16.32 13.54 -111.43
N GLU A 41 15.61 12.69 -112.16
CA GLU A 41 14.39 12.03 -111.68
C GLU A 41 14.68 11.06 -110.54
N GLU A 42 15.72 10.23 -110.67
CA GLU A 42 16.23 9.39 -109.57
C GLU A 42 16.66 10.24 -108.37
N LYS A 43 17.38 11.35 -108.59
CA LYS A 43 17.74 12.29 -107.52
C LYS A 43 16.51 12.89 -106.84
N LYS A 44 15.48 13.30 -107.60
CA LYS A 44 14.20 13.80 -107.05
C LYS A 44 13.49 12.70 -106.24
N GLY A 45 13.42 11.48 -106.77
CA GLY A 45 12.88 10.30 -106.08
C GLY A 45 13.61 9.98 -104.77
N LEU A 46 14.94 9.98 -104.79
CA LEU A 46 15.78 9.80 -103.60
C LEU A 46 15.59 10.94 -102.59
N THR A 47 15.53 12.20 -103.02
CA THR A 47 15.26 13.31 -102.08
C THR A 47 13.87 13.22 -101.45
N SER A 48 12.86 12.74 -102.18
CA SER A 48 11.51 12.46 -101.66
C SER A 48 11.55 11.31 -100.65
N ARG A 49 12.20 10.19 -100.95
CA ARG A 49 12.40 9.07 -100.01
C ARG A 49 13.16 9.51 -98.75
N CYS A 50 14.21 10.31 -98.89
CA CYS A 50 14.95 10.88 -97.76
C CYS A 50 14.14 11.93 -96.96
N ALA A 51 13.11 12.55 -97.54
CA ALA A 51 12.19 13.42 -96.81
C ALA A 51 11.14 12.61 -96.05
N ALA A 52 10.56 11.59 -96.68
CA ALA A 52 9.64 10.64 -96.05
C ALA A 52 10.29 9.92 -94.85
N LEU A 53 11.50 9.39 -95.01
CA LEU A 53 12.26 8.77 -93.92
C LEU A 53 12.60 9.74 -92.77
N ARG A 54 12.76 11.04 -93.06
CA ARG A 54 12.92 12.06 -92.01
C ARG A 54 11.62 12.32 -91.27
N ALA A 55 10.49 12.41 -91.97
CA ALA A 55 9.17 12.54 -91.35
C ALA A 55 8.84 11.32 -90.48
N ASP A 56 9.12 10.10 -90.94
CA ASP A 56 8.94 8.87 -90.16
C ASP A 56 9.85 8.85 -88.91
N LEU A 57 11.11 9.30 -89.02
CA LEU A 57 12.00 9.41 -87.85
C LEU A 57 11.53 10.47 -86.85
N GLU A 58 11.04 11.63 -87.31
CA GLU A 58 10.44 12.63 -86.44
C GLU A 58 9.15 12.12 -85.77
N GLU A 59 8.32 11.39 -86.50
CA GLU A 59 7.10 10.77 -85.97
C GLU A 59 7.42 9.71 -84.91
N LYS A 60 8.44 8.89 -85.16
CA LYS A 60 8.95 7.92 -84.16
C LYS A 60 9.58 8.61 -82.96
N GLN A 61 10.25 9.74 -83.14
CA GLN A 61 10.77 10.54 -82.04
C GLN A 61 9.63 11.11 -81.18
N ARG A 62 8.59 11.71 -81.80
CA ARG A 62 7.39 12.17 -81.09
C ARG A 62 6.69 11.06 -80.32
N GLN A 63 6.61 9.85 -80.89
CA GLN A 63 6.06 8.67 -80.20
C GLN A 63 6.91 8.24 -79.00
N VAL A 64 8.25 8.28 -79.11
CA VAL A 64 9.16 7.98 -77.99
C VAL A 64 9.06 9.03 -76.89
N ASP A 65 8.97 10.32 -77.25
CA ASP A 65 8.84 11.41 -76.28
C ASP A 65 7.47 11.37 -75.58
N SER A 66 6.37 11.13 -76.30
CA SER A 66 5.05 10.89 -75.69
C SER A 66 5.06 9.71 -74.71
N GLN A 67 5.71 8.60 -75.07
CA GLN A 67 5.87 7.45 -74.16
C GLN A 67 6.80 7.74 -72.97
N ARG A 68 7.70 8.72 -73.09
CA ARG A 68 8.55 9.17 -71.98
C ARG A 68 7.71 10.00 -71.01
N ASP A 69 6.96 10.98 -71.52
CA ASP A 69 6.06 11.81 -70.72
C ASP A 69 4.99 10.96 -69.99
N GLU A 70 4.44 9.93 -70.64
CA GLU A 70 3.53 8.97 -70.01
C GLU A 70 4.20 8.14 -68.90
N ARG A 71 5.45 7.70 -69.08
CA ARG A 71 6.22 7.00 -68.03
C ARG A 71 6.54 7.93 -66.86
N ASP A 72 6.98 9.15 -67.14
CA ASP A 72 7.34 10.13 -66.12
C ASP A 72 6.10 10.57 -65.32
N ALA A 73 4.94 10.73 -65.97
CA ALA A 73 3.65 10.95 -65.32
C ALA A 73 3.19 9.73 -64.49
N ALA A 74 3.36 8.51 -64.99
CA ALA A 74 3.07 7.29 -64.23
C ALA A 74 4.00 7.14 -63.01
N GLN A 75 5.29 7.49 -63.15
CA GLN A 75 6.27 7.42 -62.06
C GLN A 75 6.05 8.53 -61.02
N ALA A 76 5.57 9.72 -61.43
CA ALA A 76 5.11 10.75 -60.50
C ALA A 76 3.89 10.27 -59.68
N ARG A 77 2.92 9.60 -60.31
CA ARG A 77 1.78 8.98 -59.61
C ARG A 77 2.19 7.87 -58.66
N LEU A 78 3.18 7.05 -59.03
CA LEU A 78 3.73 6.02 -58.13
C LEU A 78 4.38 6.66 -56.89
N LYS A 79 5.19 7.72 -57.05
CA LYS A 79 5.79 8.43 -55.92
C LYS A 79 4.74 9.06 -54.99
N ASP A 80 3.72 9.71 -55.55
CA ASP A 80 2.59 10.25 -54.78
C ASP A 80 1.83 9.15 -53.99
N LEU A 81 1.67 7.96 -54.58
CA LEU A 81 1.12 6.79 -53.89
C LEU A 81 2.07 6.21 -52.83
N GLU A 82 3.38 6.19 -53.06
CA GLU A 82 4.40 5.77 -52.08
C GLU A 82 4.44 6.73 -50.88
N GLU A 83 4.36 8.05 -51.11
CA GLU A 83 4.29 9.07 -50.05
C GLU A 83 2.97 8.96 -49.25
N LYS A 84 1.85 8.70 -49.92
CA LYS A 84 0.55 8.40 -49.27
C LYS A 84 0.58 7.10 -48.47
N LEU A 85 1.23 6.05 -48.99
CA LEU A 85 1.42 4.80 -48.25
C LEU A 85 2.30 5.02 -47.02
N HIS A 86 3.41 5.76 -47.16
CA HIS A 86 4.35 6.01 -46.07
C HIS A 86 3.72 6.87 -44.96
N SER A 87 2.97 7.92 -45.32
CA SER A 87 2.22 8.71 -44.34
C SER A 87 1.12 7.90 -43.65
N ALA A 88 0.40 7.03 -44.37
CA ALA A 88 -0.56 6.10 -43.76
C ALA A 88 0.11 5.11 -42.78
N TRP A 89 1.31 4.60 -43.10
CA TRP A 89 2.11 3.78 -42.19
C TRP A 89 2.55 4.54 -40.93
N GLN A 90 2.97 5.81 -41.07
CA GLN A 90 3.31 6.65 -39.92
C GLN A 90 2.09 6.90 -39.02
N GLU A 91 0.91 7.15 -39.58
CA GLU A 91 -0.32 7.26 -38.78
C GLU A 91 -0.69 5.93 -38.11
N LEU A 92 -0.55 4.80 -38.79
CA LEU A 92 -0.73 3.47 -38.21
C LEU A 92 0.21 3.24 -37.01
N SER A 93 1.49 3.59 -37.11
CA SER A 93 2.43 3.53 -35.97
C SER A 93 1.98 4.44 -34.82
N LYS A 94 1.57 5.69 -35.09
CA LYS A 94 1.04 6.59 -34.05
C LYS A 94 -0.22 6.03 -33.39
N PHE A 95 -1.11 5.38 -34.13
CA PHE A 95 -2.28 4.70 -33.58
C PHE A 95 -1.90 3.45 -32.77
N GLN A 96 -0.90 2.69 -33.19
CA GLN A 96 -0.38 1.53 -32.47
C GLN A 96 0.29 1.94 -31.14
N GLU A 97 1.09 3.02 -31.14
CA GLU A 97 1.67 3.62 -29.93
C GLU A 97 0.59 4.12 -28.96
N ARG A 98 -0.44 4.84 -29.47
CA ARG A 98 -1.60 5.28 -28.68
C ARG A 98 -2.36 4.08 -28.09
N SER A 99 -2.56 3.02 -28.87
CA SER A 99 -3.20 1.79 -28.42
C SER A 99 -2.37 1.09 -27.33
N GLY A 100 -1.05 1.00 -27.50
CA GLY A 100 -0.14 0.47 -26.47
C GLY A 100 -0.14 1.30 -25.19
N SER A 101 -0.17 2.63 -25.30
CA SER A 101 -0.29 3.54 -24.15
C SER A 101 -1.63 3.36 -23.41
N LEU A 102 -2.74 3.26 -24.14
CA LEU A 102 -4.06 2.99 -23.56
C LEU A 102 -4.13 1.61 -22.91
N ALA A 103 -3.56 0.57 -23.52
CA ALA A 103 -3.47 -0.77 -22.93
C ALA A 103 -2.61 -0.77 -21.65
N ALA A 104 -1.50 -0.04 -21.63
CA ALA A 104 -0.69 0.13 -20.43
C ALA A 104 -1.45 0.88 -19.32
N GLN A 105 -2.21 1.92 -19.67
CA GLN A 105 -3.09 2.64 -18.72
C GLN A 105 -4.23 1.76 -18.19
N LEU A 106 -4.84 0.92 -19.03
CA LEU A 106 -5.83 -0.07 -18.58
C LEU A 106 -5.20 -1.07 -17.61
N SER A 107 -4.02 -1.63 -17.94
CA SER A 107 -3.32 -2.56 -17.04
C SER A 107 -2.92 -1.94 -15.69
N THR A 108 -2.55 -0.65 -15.66
CA THR A 108 -2.30 0.04 -14.37
C THR A 108 -3.60 0.26 -13.59
N LYS A 109 -4.72 0.56 -14.26
CA LYS A 109 -6.03 0.70 -13.61
C LYS A 109 -6.60 -0.64 -13.11
N GLU A 110 -6.42 -1.73 -13.84
CA GLU A 110 -6.76 -3.08 -13.37
C GLU A 110 -5.99 -3.44 -12.08
N LYS A 111 -4.69 -3.14 -12.03
CA LYS A 111 -3.86 -3.33 -10.82
C LYS A 111 -4.28 -2.43 -9.66
N GLU A 112 -4.64 -1.17 -9.93
CA GLU A 112 -5.23 -0.28 -8.93
C GLU A 112 -6.59 -0.78 -8.41
N VAL A 113 -7.42 -1.41 -9.25
CA VAL A 113 -8.69 -2.00 -8.83
C VAL A 113 -8.45 -3.24 -7.96
N ALA A 114 -7.61 -4.18 -8.40
CA ALA A 114 -7.28 -5.38 -7.63
C ALA A 114 -6.70 -5.05 -6.24
N THR A 115 -5.84 -4.02 -6.14
CA THR A 115 -5.32 -3.57 -4.82
C THR A 115 -6.39 -2.91 -3.94
N LYS A 116 -7.39 -2.23 -4.52
CA LYS A 116 -8.53 -1.67 -3.78
C LYS A 116 -9.53 -2.74 -3.34
N GLU A 117 -9.75 -3.76 -4.16
CA GLU A 117 -10.54 -4.94 -3.81
C GLU A 117 -9.90 -5.68 -2.63
N GLN A 118 -8.59 -5.94 -2.69
CA GLN A 118 -7.86 -6.55 -1.57
C GLN A 118 -7.91 -5.69 -0.28
N GLN A 119 -7.94 -4.35 -0.39
CA GLN A 119 -8.14 -3.45 0.75
C GLN A 119 -9.57 -3.50 1.28
N LEU A 120 -10.59 -3.61 0.42
CA LEU A 120 -11.99 -3.81 0.82
C LEU A 120 -12.17 -5.16 1.52
N ASP A 121 -11.57 -6.24 1.03
CA ASP A 121 -11.60 -7.55 1.68
C ASP A 121 -10.87 -7.57 3.03
N GLY A 122 -9.84 -6.72 3.20
CA GLY A 122 -9.27 -6.41 4.51
C GLY A 122 -10.30 -5.75 5.43
N LEU A 123 -10.86 -4.60 5.00
CA LEU A 123 -11.84 -3.84 5.78
C LEU A 123 -13.12 -4.63 6.11
N CYS A 124 -13.56 -5.54 5.22
CA CYS A 124 -14.70 -6.42 5.46
C CYS A 124 -14.41 -7.46 6.56
N ARG A 125 -13.17 -7.99 6.63
CA ARG A 125 -12.73 -8.85 7.73
C ARG A 125 -12.58 -8.08 9.03
N ASP A 126 -11.91 -6.93 9.01
CA ASP A 126 -11.80 -6.03 10.18
C ASP A 126 -13.18 -5.66 10.74
N PHE A 127 -14.16 -5.36 9.87
CA PHE A 127 -15.53 -5.06 10.27
C PHE A 127 -16.24 -6.27 10.88
N ALA A 128 -16.06 -7.46 10.31
CA ALA A 128 -16.61 -8.70 10.88
C ALA A 128 -16.00 -9.03 12.25
N GLU A 129 -14.69 -8.82 12.43
CA GLU A 129 -13.99 -8.98 13.71
C GLU A 129 -14.46 -7.96 14.75
N VAL A 130 -14.63 -6.69 14.37
CA VAL A 130 -15.22 -5.67 15.27
C VAL A 130 -16.66 -6.03 15.62
N GLN A 131 -17.43 -6.63 14.71
CA GLN A 131 -18.79 -7.07 14.99
C GLN A 131 -18.86 -8.28 15.93
N THR A 132 -17.92 -9.24 15.83
CA THR A 132 -17.84 -10.37 16.78
C THR A 132 -17.35 -9.91 18.16
N LEU A 133 -16.34 -9.06 18.23
CA LEU A 133 -15.86 -8.44 19.47
C LEU A 133 -16.95 -7.61 20.16
N TYR A 134 -17.74 -6.84 19.40
CA TYR A 134 -18.90 -6.13 19.94
C TYR A 134 -19.94 -7.10 20.53
N ARG A 135 -20.24 -8.21 19.84
CA ARG A 135 -21.17 -9.24 20.32
C ARG A 135 -20.68 -9.85 21.63
N GLN A 136 -19.41 -10.28 21.70
CA GLN A 136 -18.78 -10.80 22.91
C GLN A 136 -18.81 -9.77 24.06
N SER A 137 -18.54 -8.49 23.78
CA SER A 137 -18.67 -7.43 24.78
C SER A 137 -20.11 -7.25 25.29
N THR A 138 -21.13 -7.44 24.45
CA THR A 138 -22.54 -7.39 24.89
C THR A 138 -22.94 -8.63 25.69
N GLU A 139 -22.38 -9.80 25.36
CA GLU A 139 -22.58 -11.04 26.10
C GLU A 139 -21.94 -10.93 27.51
N HIS A 140 -20.69 -10.48 27.61
CA HIS A 140 -20.04 -10.21 28.90
C HIS A 140 -20.76 -9.13 29.74
N ALA A 141 -21.33 -8.09 29.11
CA ALA A 141 -22.15 -7.12 29.83
C ALA A 141 -23.46 -7.74 30.37
N ALA A 142 -24.05 -8.70 29.65
CA ALA A 142 -25.21 -9.45 30.12
C ALA A 142 -24.85 -10.43 31.27
N GLU A 143 -23.69 -11.09 31.19
CA GLU A 143 -23.14 -11.93 32.27
C GLU A 143 -22.88 -11.11 33.54
N GLN A 144 -22.25 -9.94 33.41
CA GLN A 144 -22.05 -9.00 34.53
C GLN A 144 -23.38 -8.53 35.13
N SER A 145 -24.38 -8.20 34.30
CA SER A 145 -25.74 -7.85 34.74
C SER A 145 -26.40 -9.01 35.51
N HIS A 146 -26.20 -10.26 35.09
CA HIS A 146 -26.71 -11.43 35.79
C HIS A 146 -26.03 -11.62 37.16
N LEU A 147 -24.70 -11.50 37.21
CA LEU A 147 -23.93 -11.59 38.46
C LEU A 147 -24.33 -10.49 39.45
N ILE A 148 -24.52 -9.24 38.99
CA ILE A 148 -25.01 -8.13 39.83
C ILE A 148 -26.37 -8.49 40.43
N LYS A 149 -27.34 -8.98 39.64
CA LYS A 149 -28.65 -9.41 40.14
C LYS A 149 -28.58 -10.54 41.16
N GLN A 150 -27.65 -11.49 40.98
CA GLN A 150 -27.42 -12.55 41.97
C GLN A 150 -26.87 -11.99 43.29
N LEU A 151 -25.91 -11.07 43.22
CA LEU A 151 -25.35 -10.39 44.40
C LEU A 151 -26.38 -9.48 45.10
N GLU A 152 -27.23 -8.78 44.35
CA GLU A 152 -28.36 -8.02 44.87
C GLU A 152 -29.37 -8.92 45.61
N GLY A 153 -29.69 -10.09 45.04
CA GLY A 153 -30.53 -11.11 45.68
C GLY A 153 -29.93 -11.63 47.00
N LEU A 154 -28.65 -12.03 46.98
CA LEU A 154 -27.93 -12.47 48.18
C LEU A 154 -27.82 -11.36 49.24
N ASN A 155 -27.63 -10.10 48.84
CA ASN A 155 -27.62 -8.96 49.75
C ASN A 155 -29.00 -8.72 50.37
N LEU A 156 -30.08 -8.82 49.59
CA LEU A 156 -31.46 -8.73 50.08
C LEU A 156 -31.77 -9.84 51.08
N ASP A 157 -31.38 -11.08 50.79
CA ASP A 157 -31.59 -12.21 51.70
C ASP A 157 -30.73 -12.11 52.96
N THR A 158 -29.48 -11.65 52.84
CA THR A 158 -28.63 -11.31 54.01
C THR A 158 -29.29 -10.24 54.89
N GLN A 159 -29.83 -9.18 54.29
CA GLN A 159 -30.57 -8.16 55.04
C GLN A 159 -31.85 -8.70 55.69
N LYS A 160 -32.57 -9.65 55.06
CA LYS A 160 -33.73 -10.32 55.70
C LYS A 160 -33.29 -11.14 56.90
N VAL A 161 -32.21 -11.92 56.78
CA VAL A 161 -31.66 -12.72 57.89
C VAL A 161 -31.24 -11.82 59.05
N LEU A 162 -30.54 -10.70 58.78
CA LEU A 162 -30.17 -9.73 59.81
C LEU A 162 -31.40 -9.10 60.48
N ARG A 163 -32.40 -8.63 59.73
CA ARG A 163 -33.65 -8.10 60.30
C ARG A 163 -34.40 -9.16 61.12
N ASN A 164 -34.40 -10.42 60.70
CA ASN A 164 -35.01 -11.50 61.46
C ASN A 164 -34.25 -11.78 62.76
N GLN A 165 -32.91 -11.71 62.76
CA GLN A 165 -32.09 -11.80 63.97
C GLN A 165 -32.31 -10.60 64.90
N GLU A 166 -32.42 -9.38 64.38
CA GLU A 166 -32.79 -8.19 65.15
C GLU A 166 -34.19 -8.33 65.76
N GLN A 167 -35.17 -8.90 65.04
CA GLN A 167 -36.51 -9.19 65.55
C GLN A 167 -36.50 -10.26 66.66
N VAL A 168 -35.69 -11.32 66.52
CA VAL A 168 -35.51 -12.33 67.58
C VAL A 168 -34.83 -11.71 68.81
N HIS A 169 -33.73 -10.98 68.65
CA HIS A 169 -33.04 -10.34 69.77
C HIS A 169 -33.86 -9.26 70.47
N THR A 170 -34.71 -8.52 69.74
CA THR A 170 -35.65 -7.57 70.35
C THR A 170 -36.80 -8.30 71.08
N ALA A 171 -37.29 -9.43 70.57
CA ALA A 171 -38.22 -10.29 71.29
C ALA A 171 -37.60 -10.89 72.57
N ASP A 172 -36.37 -11.41 72.50
CA ASP A 172 -35.62 -11.90 73.66
C ASP A 172 -35.43 -10.77 74.69
N THR A 173 -35.02 -9.58 74.24
CA THR A 173 -34.86 -8.41 75.11
C THR A 173 -36.17 -8.01 75.80
N THR A 174 -37.30 -8.05 75.09
CA THR A 174 -38.60 -7.76 75.72
C THR A 174 -39.05 -8.85 76.69
N SER A 175 -38.75 -10.13 76.42
CA SER A 175 -39.03 -11.23 77.36
C SER A 175 -38.15 -11.16 78.62
N TYR A 176 -36.85 -10.85 78.51
CA TYR A 176 -36.00 -10.60 79.67
C TYR A 176 -36.45 -9.38 80.48
N GLN A 177 -36.93 -8.31 79.82
CA GLN A 177 -37.51 -7.16 80.51
C GLN A 177 -38.83 -7.51 81.22
N GLN A 178 -39.64 -8.40 80.67
CA GLN A 178 -40.85 -8.93 81.33
C GLN A 178 -40.46 -9.78 82.55
N LEU A 179 -39.55 -10.74 82.39
CA LEU A 179 -39.06 -11.58 83.49
C LEU A 179 -38.44 -10.76 84.63
N TYR A 180 -37.69 -9.70 84.31
CA TYR A 180 -37.14 -8.80 85.33
C TYR A 180 -38.25 -8.03 86.07
N LYS A 181 -39.30 -7.60 85.38
CA LYS A 181 -40.48 -6.98 86.01
C LYS A 181 -41.19 -7.98 86.93
N GLU A 182 -41.45 -9.20 86.47
CA GLU A 182 -42.06 -10.27 87.28
C GLU A 182 -41.21 -10.58 88.53
N LEU A 183 -39.89 -10.76 88.36
CA LEU A 183 -38.97 -10.99 89.48
C LEU A 183 -38.96 -9.82 90.47
N SER A 184 -39.00 -8.57 89.99
CA SER A 184 -39.08 -7.38 90.86
C SER A 184 -40.39 -7.31 91.64
N GLN A 185 -41.52 -7.74 91.04
CA GLN A 185 -42.82 -7.85 91.70
C GLN A 185 -42.81 -8.97 92.75
N CYS A 186 -42.26 -10.15 92.42
CA CYS A 186 -42.06 -11.25 93.38
C CYS A 186 -41.16 -10.84 94.56
N TYR A 187 -40.10 -10.06 94.30
CA TYR A 187 -39.27 -9.52 95.36
C TYR A 187 -40.03 -8.50 96.23
N GLN A 188 -40.80 -7.58 95.64
CA GLN A 188 -41.60 -6.63 96.42
C GLN A 188 -42.70 -7.32 97.24
N THR A 189 -43.37 -8.34 96.71
CA THR A 189 -44.37 -9.11 97.49
C THR A 189 -43.70 -9.88 98.62
N LEU A 190 -42.53 -10.49 98.40
CA LEU A 190 -41.73 -11.14 99.44
C LEU A 190 -41.26 -10.15 100.52
N MET A 191 -40.73 -8.98 100.15
CA MET A 191 -40.35 -7.95 101.13
C MET A 191 -41.56 -7.46 101.93
N SER A 192 -42.74 -7.36 101.31
CA SER A 192 -43.97 -6.98 102.00
C SER A 192 -44.49 -8.06 102.96
N SER A 193 -44.30 -9.35 102.65
CA SER A 193 -44.69 -10.46 103.55
C SER A 193 -43.68 -10.64 104.68
N GLU A 194 -42.38 -10.46 104.40
CA GLU A 194 -41.32 -10.43 105.41
C GLU A 194 -41.50 -9.26 106.38
N ALA A 195 -41.90 -8.06 105.90
CA ALA A 195 -42.24 -6.93 106.75
C ALA A 195 -43.45 -7.24 107.67
N LYS A 196 -44.51 -7.86 107.14
CA LYS A 196 -45.67 -8.32 107.93
C LYS A 196 -45.27 -9.37 108.99
N LEU A 197 -44.37 -10.29 108.65
CA LEU A 197 -43.81 -11.28 109.57
C LEU A 197 -42.93 -10.64 110.66
N ARG A 198 -42.15 -9.61 110.34
CA ARG A 198 -41.41 -8.85 111.35
C ARG A 198 -42.35 -8.10 112.29
N GLN A 199 -43.41 -7.49 111.76
CA GLN A 199 -44.42 -6.83 112.58
C GLN A 199 -45.11 -7.82 113.53
N SER A 200 -45.59 -8.97 113.04
CA SER A 200 -46.23 -9.98 113.90
C SER A 200 -45.26 -10.58 114.92
N HIS A 201 -43.97 -10.75 114.56
CA HIS A 201 -42.94 -11.14 115.53
C HIS A 201 -42.72 -10.08 116.61
N GLN A 202 -42.71 -8.79 116.27
CA GLN A 202 -42.60 -7.69 117.24
C GLN A 202 -43.82 -7.65 118.17
N GLU A 203 -45.03 -7.81 117.62
CA GLU A 203 -46.27 -7.91 118.39
C GLU A 203 -46.21 -9.09 119.38
N LEU A 204 -45.88 -10.31 118.91
CA LEU A 204 -45.69 -11.48 119.77
C LEU A 204 -44.58 -11.29 120.81
N SER A 205 -43.47 -10.63 120.45
CA SER A 205 -42.37 -10.33 121.37
C SER A 205 -42.82 -9.36 122.48
N SER A 206 -43.64 -8.36 122.14
CA SER A 206 -44.21 -7.43 123.13
C SER A 206 -45.20 -8.12 124.07
N GLN A 207 -46.03 -9.04 123.55
CA GLN A 207 -46.91 -9.89 124.37
C GLN A 207 -46.10 -10.78 125.31
N LEU A 208 -45.02 -11.39 124.82
CA LEU A 208 -44.13 -12.20 125.65
C LEU A 208 -43.42 -11.37 126.72
N ALA A 209 -42.95 -10.16 126.38
CA ALA A 209 -42.37 -9.23 127.35
C ALA A 209 -43.37 -8.80 128.44
N GLN A 210 -44.63 -8.53 128.08
CA GLN A 210 -45.71 -8.27 129.05
C GLN A 210 -45.95 -9.48 129.98
N LYS A 211 -45.97 -10.71 129.43
CA LYS A 211 -46.08 -11.94 130.24
C LYS A 211 -44.88 -12.14 131.16
N VAL A 212 -43.66 -11.83 130.70
CA VAL A 212 -42.43 -11.91 131.51
C VAL A 212 -42.44 -10.86 132.62
N GLN A 213 -42.86 -9.62 132.36
CA GLN A 213 -43.07 -8.61 133.41
C GLN A 213 -44.07 -9.08 134.46
N HIS A 214 -45.19 -9.67 134.05
CA HIS A 214 -46.16 -10.23 134.99
C HIS A 214 -45.60 -11.42 135.80
N ILE A 215 -44.75 -12.27 135.20
CA ILE A 215 -44.02 -13.31 135.94
C ILE A 215 -43.05 -12.70 136.97
N PHE A 216 -42.35 -11.61 136.64
CA PHE A 216 -41.50 -10.90 137.59
C PHE A 216 -42.30 -10.24 138.72
N GLU A 217 -43.47 -9.67 138.44
CA GLU A 217 -44.39 -9.15 139.46
C GLU A 217 -44.83 -10.26 140.43
N LEU A 218 -45.22 -11.43 139.90
CA LEU A 218 -45.58 -12.59 140.70
C LEU A 218 -44.40 -13.14 141.51
N GLN A 219 -43.20 -13.20 140.92
CA GLN A 219 -41.97 -13.57 141.65
C GLN A 219 -41.65 -12.56 142.77
N ALA A 220 -41.80 -11.25 142.54
CA ALA A 220 -41.57 -10.23 143.55
C ALA A 220 -42.60 -10.28 144.69
N GLN A 221 -43.86 -10.63 144.40
CA GLN A 221 -44.87 -10.90 145.43
C GLN A 221 -44.51 -12.13 146.26
N LEU A 222 -44.06 -13.21 145.61
CA LEU A 222 -43.66 -14.47 146.25
C LEU A 222 -42.39 -14.28 147.10
N GLN A 223 -41.43 -13.50 146.62
CA GLN A 223 -40.22 -13.14 147.35
C GLN A 223 -40.53 -12.22 148.54
N LYS A 224 -41.47 -11.26 148.42
CA LYS A 224 -41.94 -10.47 149.58
C LYS A 224 -42.61 -11.34 150.65
N GLN A 225 -43.40 -12.35 150.28
CA GLN A 225 -43.92 -13.33 151.25
C GLN A 225 -42.77 -14.13 151.90
N GLN A 226 -41.76 -14.53 151.12
CA GLN A 226 -40.62 -15.30 151.62
C GLN A 226 -39.67 -14.48 152.53
N GLU A 227 -39.56 -13.17 152.30
CA GLU A 227 -38.83 -12.22 153.15
C GLU A 227 -39.61 -11.88 154.43
N GLN A 228 -40.95 -11.77 154.37
CA GLN A 228 -41.81 -11.69 155.56
C GLN A 228 -41.67 -12.93 156.45
N MET A 229 -41.54 -14.13 155.87
CA MET A 229 -41.26 -15.36 156.61
C MET A 229 -39.84 -15.41 157.22
N HIS A 230 -38.84 -14.80 156.58
CA HIS A 230 -37.46 -14.74 157.08
C HIS A 230 -37.27 -13.73 158.21
N GLN A 231 -37.93 -12.56 158.17
CA GLN A 231 -37.78 -11.53 159.20
C GLN A 231 -38.36 -11.93 160.57
N GLN A 232 -39.16 -13.01 160.64
CA GLN A 232 -39.72 -13.51 161.89
C GLN A 232 -38.81 -14.48 162.67
N HIS A 233 -37.69 -14.94 162.09
CA HIS A 233 -36.93 -16.09 162.61
C HIS A 233 -35.52 -15.81 163.15
N GLN A 234 -35.10 -14.55 163.30
CA GLN A 234 -33.71 -14.22 163.70
C GLN A 234 -33.56 -13.72 165.15
N ALA A 235 -34.09 -14.48 166.11
CA ALA A 235 -33.92 -14.19 167.54
C ALA A 235 -33.84 -15.45 168.44
N GLN A 236 -32.91 -16.39 168.19
CA GLN A 236 -32.31 -17.25 169.23
C GLN A 236 -31.12 -18.14 168.77
N ARG A 237 -30.01 -18.04 169.52
CA ARG A 237 -29.03 -19.08 169.92
C ARG A 237 -28.37 -20.04 168.90
N THR A 238 -27.04 -19.86 168.78
CA THR A 238 -25.95 -20.83 169.04
C THR A 238 -26.06 -22.34 168.69
N ALA A 239 -25.03 -22.79 167.93
CA ALA A 239 -24.12 -23.93 168.23
C ALA A 239 -24.31 -25.36 167.64
N VAL A 240 -23.49 -25.65 166.62
CA VAL A 240 -22.60 -26.84 166.41
C VAL A 240 -23.18 -28.21 165.94
N TYR A 241 -22.37 -28.90 165.10
CA TYR A 241 -22.56 -30.18 164.35
C TYR A 241 -23.40 -30.06 163.04
N ARG A 242 -23.08 -30.74 161.91
CA ARG A 242 -22.16 -31.88 161.62
C ARG A 242 -21.65 -31.85 160.14
N SER A 243 -20.48 -32.44 159.87
CA SER A 243 -19.84 -32.71 158.54
C SER A 243 -20.26 -34.12 158.00
N PRO A 244 -19.75 -34.75 156.88
CA PRO A 244 -18.82 -34.32 155.79
C PRO A 244 -19.16 -34.81 154.34
N ASN A 245 -18.41 -34.35 153.31
CA ASN A 245 -17.80 -35.10 152.16
C ASN A 245 -17.44 -34.15 150.99
N LYS A 246 -16.17 -33.95 150.63
CA LYS A 246 -15.27 -34.77 149.77
C LYS A 246 -15.38 -34.50 148.25
N GLN A 247 -14.22 -34.08 147.71
CA GLN A 247 -13.61 -34.49 146.43
C GLN A 247 -14.18 -33.88 145.12
N THR A 248 -13.39 -33.59 144.07
CA THR A 248 -11.97 -33.88 143.74
C THR A 248 -11.28 -32.75 142.97
N ASN A 249 -9.93 -32.78 142.92
CA ASN A 249 -9.11 -32.09 141.91
C ASN A 249 -9.46 -32.52 140.46
N PHE A 250 -9.03 -31.77 139.44
CA PHE A 250 -8.04 -32.19 138.42
C PHE A 250 -7.93 -31.19 137.24
N LYS A 251 -6.70 -30.99 136.72
CA LYS A 251 -6.39 -30.70 135.30
C LYS A 251 -5.98 -32.04 134.66
N PRO A 252 -6.45 -32.38 133.45
CA PRO A 252 -5.66 -32.25 132.19
C PRO A 252 -6.52 -31.62 131.05
N MET A 253 -6.06 -31.14 129.89
CA MET A 253 -5.05 -31.53 128.88
C MET A 253 -5.54 -32.51 127.78
N CYS A 254 -5.71 -31.96 126.56
CA CYS A 254 -5.59 -32.50 125.18
C CYS A 254 -6.38 -33.73 124.67
N SER A 255 -6.61 -33.70 123.33
CA SER A 255 -6.95 -34.80 122.41
C SER A 255 -8.36 -35.43 122.54
N GLU A 256 -9.02 -35.93 121.49
CA GLU A 256 -8.78 -35.85 120.03
C GLU A 256 -10.08 -36.24 119.25
N GLN A 257 -10.18 -35.80 117.99
CA GLN A 257 -10.52 -36.64 116.81
C GLN A 257 -11.96 -37.19 116.55
N THR A 258 -12.42 -37.01 115.30
CA THR A 258 -13.43 -37.82 114.53
C THR A 258 -14.91 -37.87 115.02
N ASP A 259 -15.93 -38.07 114.17
CA ASP A 259 -16.05 -37.94 112.70
C ASP A 259 -17.51 -37.70 112.26
N ALA A 260 -17.67 -37.49 110.95
CA ALA A 260 -18.90 -37.41 110.16
C ALA A 260 -20.16 -38.22 110.58
N ALA A 261 -21.33 -37.56 110.52
CA ALA A 261 -22.55 -38.00 109.83
C ALA A 261 -23.55 -36.81 109.78
N ALA A 262 -24.03 -36.28 108.64
CA ALA A 262 -24.69 -36.90 107.48
C ALA A 262 -26.13 -37.40 107.77
N GLN A 263 -27.12 -36.52 107.54
CA GLN A 263 -28.47 -36.83 107.00
C GLN A 263 -29.16 -35.48 106.66
N ARG A 264 -29.48 -35.17 105.40
CA ARG A 264 -30.49 -35.75 104.48
C ARG A 264 -31.94 -35.54 104.93
N SER A 265 -32.61 -34.60 104.27
CA SER A 265 -33.96 -34.81 103.74
C SER A 265 -34.21 -33.93 102.50
N SER A 266 -33.97 -34.50 101.32
CA SER A 266 -34.89 -34.24 100.18
C SER A 266 -36.28 -34.82 100.55
N PRO A 267 -37.34 -34.52 99.79
CA PRO A 267 -37.67 -35.50 98.74
C PRO A 267 -38.35 -34.93 97.48
N ARG A 268 -38.09 -35.64 96.35
CA ARG A 268 -39.05 -35.95 95.25
C ARG A 268 -39.64 -34.79 94.42
N SER A 269 -39.98 -34.97 93.15
CA SER A 269 -40.00 -36.16 92.26
C SER A 269 -39.38 -35.78 90.89
N ASP A 270 -38.75 -36.69 90.14
CA ASP A 270 -39.33 -37.68 89.21
C ASP A 270 -40.29 -37.06 88.16
N GLN A 271 -40.32 -37.39 86.86
CA GLN A 271 -39.43 -38.18 85.98
C GLN A 271 -39.96 -38.09 84.52
N ALA A 272 -39.10 -37.83 83.52
CA ALA A 272 -39.39 -37.83 82.07
C ALA A 272 -40.41 -36.77 81.56
N SER A 273 -40.47 -36.35 80.27
CA SER A 273 -39.88 -36.88 79.03
C SER A 273 -39.69 -35.80 77.93
N ALA A 274 -38.98 -36.18 76.86
CA ALA A 274 -38.98 -35.63 75.48
C ALA A 274 -38.26 -34.29 75.10
N GLN A 275 -37.04 -34.47 74.57
CA GLN A 275 -36.46 -33.91 73.31
C GLN A 275 -36.41 -32.39 72.98
N GLY A 276 -35.19 -31.92 72.66
CA GLY A 276 -34.89 -30.67 71.92
C GLY A 276 -33.40 -30.30 71.96
N SER A 277 -32.65 -30.48 70.87
CA SER A 277 -31.17 -30.59 70.85
C SER A 277 -30.36 -29.27 70.78
N ASP A 278 -29.21 -29.24 71.50
CA ASP A 278 -27.80 -28.84 71.18
C ASP A 278 -27.46 -27.75 70.10
N PRO A 279 -26.26 -27.09 70.09
CA PRO A 279 -24.93 -27.67 70.42
C PRO A 279 -23.87 -26.78 71.16
N ARG A 280 -22.78 -27.41 71.65
CA ARG A 280 -21.52 -26.76 72.08
C ARG A 280 -20.28 -27.69 71.96
N PRO A 281 -19.07 -27.19 71.65
CA PRO A 281 -17.80 -27.89 71.89
C PRO A 281 -17.03 -27.31 73.11
N GLU A 282 -16.19 -28.14 73.75
CA GLU A 282 -15.27 -27.75 74.84
C GLU A 282 -13.86 -28.30 74.66
N ASP A 283 -12.88 -27.66 75.31
CA ASP A 283 -11.46 -28.06 75.35
C ASP A 283 -10.88 -27.74 76.75
N LYS A 284 -10.12 -28.67 77.39
CA LYS A 284 -9.40 -28.46 78.68
C LYS A 284 -8.50 -29.62 79.17
N THR A 285 -7.18 -29.45 79.01
CA THR A 285 -6.11 -29.54 80.05
C THR A 285 -5.79 -30.81 80.91
N PHE A 286 -4.54 -31.31 80.70
CA PHE A 286 -3.45 -31.66 81.67
C PHE A 286 -3.50 -32.81 82.73
N ARG A 287 -2.53 -33.75 82.64
CA ARG A 287 -1.28 -33.92 83.49
C ARG A 287 -0.45 -35.14 82.99
N ARG A 288 0.85 -35.04 82.64
CA ARG A 288 2.10 -34.95 83.46
C ARG A 288 2.52 -36.24 84.19
N THR A 289 3.66 -36.85 83.83
CA THR A 289 4.72 -37.41 84.75
C THR A 289 6.06 -37.66 84.01
N SER A 290 7.15 -37.58 84.78
CA SER A 290 8.57 -37.37 84.47
C SER A 290 9.38 -38.49 83.80
N THR A 291 10.59 -38.11 83.37
CA THR A 291 11.67 -38.87 82.71
C THR A 291 12.58 -39.72 83.63
N THR A 292 13.15 -40.84 83.12
CA THR A 292 14.45 -41.37 83.63
C THR A 292 15.27 -42.23 82.63
N ARG A 293 16.45 -41.70 82.23
CA ARG A 293 17.80 -42.29 81.98
C ARG A 293 18.07 -43.69 81.35
N VAL A 294 19.02 -43.67 80.38
CA VAL A 294 20.12 -44.66 80.10
C VAL A 294 19.69 -45.98 79.40
N ARG A 295 20.35 -46.57 78.36
CA ARG A 295 21.78 -46.65 77.93
C ARG A 295 21.95 -46.83 76.40
N ARG A 296 23.20 -46.66 75.91
CA ARG A 296 23.78 -46.94 74.56
C ARG A 296 23.17 -48.11 73.76
N GLN A 297 23.09 -47.97 72.42
CA GLN A 297 24.05 -48.57 71.46
C GLN A 297 23.91 -47.98 70.03
N GLN A 298 24.90 -48.24 69.17
CA GLN A 298 25.07 -47.68 67.82
C GLN A 298 24.42 -48.57 66.74
N GLY A 299 24.01 -47.99 65.60
CA GLY A 299 23.78 -48.76 64.36
C GLY A 299 22.78 -48.17 63.37
N THR A 300 23.27 -47.89 62.15
CA THR A 300 22.56 -47.68 60.87
C THR A 300 21.60 -46.48 60.68
N PRO A 301 21.50 -45.91 59.46
CA PRO A 301 20.79 -44.65 59.21
C PRO A 301 19.31 -44.86 58.90
N VAL A 302 18.43 -44.33 59.74
CA VAL A 302 16.98 -44.29 59.47
C VAL A 302 16.61 -42.96 58.81
N GLN A 303 16.12 -43.02 57.57
CA GLN A 303 15.51 -41.87 56.90
C GLN A 303 14.35 -41.31 57.74
N ARG A 304 14.38 -40.00 58.02
CA ARG A 304 13.23 -39.25 58.53
C ARG A 304 12.86 -38.12 57.57
N SER A 305 12.12 -38.48 56.54
CA SER A 305 11.29 -37.55 55.77
C SER A 305 9.85 -38.08 55.81
N ARG A 306 8.99 -37.47 56.64
CA ARG A 306 7.55 -37.73 56.62
C ARG A 306 6.87 -36.72 55.72
N SER A 307 6.89 -36.96 54.41
CA SER A 307 5.90 -36.40 53.48
C SER A 307 4.77 -37.42 53.32
N LEU A 308 3.52 -36.98 53.48
CA LEU A 308 2.36 -37.82 53.24
C LEU A 308 2.07 -37.84 51.74
N SER A 309 2.19 -39.00 51.12
CA SER A 309 1.69 -39.28 49.77
C SER A 309 1.15 -40.71 49.73
N PRO A 310 0.03 -41.00 49.03
CA PRO A 310 -0.64 -42.28 49.17
C PRO A 310 0.15 -43.42 48.52
N THR A 311 0.31 -44.54 49.24
CA THR A 311 0.84 -45.78 48.67
C THR A 311 -0.21 -46.46 47.81
N SER A 312 -0.23 -46.18 46.49
CA SER A 312 -0.99 -46.99 45.53
C SER A 312 -0.34 -48.36 45.36
N SER A 313 -1.14 -49.42 45.34
CA SER A 313 -0.67 -50.80 45.33
C SER A 313 0.12 -51.22 44.09
N VAL A 314 0.98 -52.22 44.28
CA VAL A 314 1.76 -52.87 43.21
C VAL A 314 0.83 -53.43 42.14
N ARG A 315 0.91 -52.88 40.93
CA ARG A 315 0.63 -53.59 39.68
C ARG A 315 1.79 -53.34 38.72
N VAL A 316 2.64 -54.35 38.55
CA VAL A 316 3.68 -54.35 37.52
C VAL A 316 3.00 -54.30 36.15
N GLY A 317 3.40 -53.34 35.32
CA GLY A 317 2.89 -53.15 33.97
C GLY A 317 3.67 -52.02 33.30
N ASN A 318 4.18 -52.28 32.09
CA ASN A 318 5.19 -51.43 31.45
C ASN A 318 4.71 -50.00 31.10
N GLY A 319 3.40 -49.71 31.14
CA GLY A 319 2.80 -48.42 30.79
C GLY A 319 3.38 -47.22 31.57
N ARG A 320 3.50 -47.29 32.91
CA ARG A 320 4.06 -46.18 33.70
C ARG A 320 5.52 -45.87 33.38
N ARG A 321 6.27 -46.84 32.85
CA ARG A 321 7.66 -46.62 32.41
C ARG A 321 7.66 -45.85 31.09
N VAL A 322 6.81 -46.26 30.14
CA VAL A 322 6.61 -45.56 28.85
C VAL A 322 6.09 -44.14 29.05
N GLU A 323 5.11 -43.91 29.94
CA GLU A 323 4.62 -42.57 30.30
C GLU A 323 5.72 -41.68 30.91
N ALA A 324 6.58 -42.25 31.77
CA ALA A 324 7.70 -41.51 32.35
C ALA A 324 8.81 -41.25 31.32
N GLU A 325 9.10 -42.20 30.43
CA GLU A 325 10.05 -42.07 29.32
C GLU A 325 9.58 -41.01 28.30
N GLN A 326 8.29 -40.97 27.97
CA GLN A 326 7.67 -39.92 27.14
C GLN A 326 7.79 -38.54 27.79
N ARG A 327 7.43 -38.40 29.07
CA ARG A 327 7.60 -37.13 29.80
C ARG A 327 9.06 -36.67 29.89
N ILE A 328 10.01 -37.60 29.97
CA ILE A 328 11.44 -37.27 29.93
C ILE A 328 11.81 -36.76 28.53
N GLN A 329 11.38 -37.43 27.47
CA GLN A 329 11.60 -36.99 26.08
C GLN A 329 10.99 -35.61 25.80
N ASP A 330 9.75 -35.36 26.23
CA ASP A 330 9.10 -34.05 26.09
C ASP A 330 9.84 -32.93 26.82
N LEU A 331 10.40 -33.22 28.01
CA LEU A 331 11.24 -32.28 28.77
C LEU A 331 12.62 -32.07 28.14
N GLU A 332 13.20 -33.10 27.52
CA GLU A 332 14.46 -33.00 26.76
C GLU A 332 14.27 -32.16 25.49
N GLU A 333 13.17 -32.35 24.76
CA GLU A 333 12.78 -31.50 23.61
C GLU A 333 12.52 -30.05 24.05
N LEU A 334 11.79 -29.83 25.14
CA LEU A 334 11.57 -28.50 25.69
C LEU A 334 12.90 -27.83 26.10
N LEU A 335 13.82 -28.57 26.72
CA LEU A 335 15.14 -28.07 27.08
C LEU A 335 15.94 -27.68 25.82
N GLN A 336 15.89 -28.49 24.76
CA GLN A 336 16.50 -28.16 23.46
C GLN A 336 15.93 -26.86 22.90
N LEU A 337 14.61 -26.70 22.84
CA LEU A 337 13.96 -25.46 22.38
C LEU A 337 14.34 -24.24 23.24
N LYS A 338 14.48 -24.39 24.56
CA LYS A 338 15.00 -23.33 25.44
C LYS A 338 16.47 -23.02 25.22
N THR A 339 17.29 -24.00 24.83
CA THR A 339 18.68 -23.72 24.42
C THR A 339 18.74 -22.99 23.08
N GLU A 340 17.87 -23.32 22.12
CA GLU A 340 17.72 -22.60 20.85
C GLU A 340 17.27 -21.14 21.06
N GLU A 341 16.28 -20.91 21.92
CA GLU A 341 15.80 -19.57 22.31
C GLU A 341 16.98 -18.70 22.81
N ASN A 342 17.77 -19.25 23.73
CA ASN A 342 18.96 -18.59 24.26
C ASN A 342 20.08 -18.43 23.22
N GLU A 343 20.17 -19.31 22.22
CA GLU A 343 21.11 -19.19 21.11
C GLU A 343 20.72 -18.09 20.12
N GLU A 344 19.45 -18.00 19.72
CA GLU A 344 18.97 -16.92 18.85
C GLU A 344 19.06 -15.56 19.55
N LEU A 345 18.79 -15.49 20.86
CA LEU A 345 19.09 -14.30 21.68
C LEU A 345 20.58 -13.91 21.62
N ARG A 346 21.49 -14.88 21.81
CA ARG A 346 22.94 -14.64 21.71
C ARG A 346 23.38 -14.21 20.30
N LYS A 347 22.81 -14.81 19.25
CA LYS A 347 23.07 -14.44 17.84
C LYS A 347 22.52 -13.05 17.50
N ALA A 348 21.33 -12.69 17.96
CA ALA A 348 20.76 -11.35 17.79
C ALA A 348 21.64 -10.28 18.47
N HIS A 349 22.07 -10.54 19.71
CA HIS A 349 23.01 -9.66 20.42
C HIS A 349 24.38 -9.57 19.74
N SER A 350 24.94 -10.66 19.18
CA SER A 350 26.21 -10.62 18.46
C SER A 350 26.10 -9.79 17.18
N LYS A 351 25.06 -10.01 16.36
CA LYS A 351 24.78 -9.20 15.16
C LYS A 351 24.58 -7.72 15.50
N ARG A 352 23.86 -7.39 16.57
CA ARG A 352 23.68 -5.99 17.00
C ARG A 352 25.02 -5.35 17.42
N ARG A 353 25.87 -6.11 18.11
CA ARG A 353 27.24 -5.69 18.46
C ARG A 353 28.12 -5.50 17.22
N GLU A 354 28.06 -6.41 16.24
CA GLU A 354 28.79 -6.29 14.97
C GLU A 354 28.36 -5.06 14.18
N ARG A 355 27.05 -4.84 14.03
CA ARG A 355 26.47 -3.63 13.41
C ARG A 355 26.96 -2.36 14.10
N LEU A 356 26.95 -2.32 15.44
CA LEU A 356 27.48 -1.20 16.21
C LEU A 356 29.00 -1.02 16.00
N CYS A 357 29.79 -2.10 16.00
CA CYS A 357 31.23 -2.04 15.75
C CYS A 357 31.56 -1.54 14.34
N LEU A 358 30.79 -1.96 13.32
CA LEU A 358 30.92 -1.46 11.94
C LEU A 358 30.60 0.04 11.84
N ILE A 359 29.52 0.50 12.48
CA ILE A 359 29.17 1.93 12.53
C ILE A 359 30.28 2.73 13.22
N GLN A 360 30.79 2.25 14.36
CA GLN A 360 31.90 2.89 15.07
C GLN A 360 33.20 2.90 14.26
N ALA A 361 33.52 1.82 13.55
CA ALA A 361 34.69 1.73 12.68
C ALA A 361 34.58 2.66 11.46
N ASN A 362 33.40 2.74 10.83
CA ASN A 362 33.12 3.67 9.75
C ASN A 362 33.19 5.12 10.24
N TYR A 363 32.65 5.43 11.43
CA TYR A 363 32.77 6.77 12.02
C TYR A 363 34.21 7.13 12.39
N LYS A 364 35.02 6.19 12.88
CA LYS A 364 36.47 6.37 13.03
C LYS A 364 37.14 6.66 11.69
N ARG A 365 36.92 5.82 10.66
CA ARG A 365 37.48 6.02 9.31
C ARG A 365 37.13 7.39 8.74
N VAL A 366 35.86 7.82 8.80
CA VAL A 366 35.43 9.14 8.32
C VAL A 366 36.05 10.27 9.14
N ARG A 367 36.16 10.13 10.47
CA ARG A 367 36.82 11.11 11.33
C ARG A 367 38.31 11.23 11.03
N ASP A 368 38.98 10.12 10.76
CA ASP A 368 40.41 10.10 10.50
C ASP A 368 40.70 10.57 9.06
N GLN A 369 39.83 10.26 8.08
CA GLN A 369 39.83 10.88 6.75
C GLN A 369 39.59 12.41 6.80
N LEU A 370 38.69 12.88 7.66
CA LEU A 370 38.48 14.32 7.88
C LEU A 370 39.72 14.98 8.48
N LYS A 371 40.33 14.38 9.51
CA LYS A 371 41.61 14.85 10.06
C LYS A 371 42.76 14.80 9.05
N GLU A 372 42.76 13.83 8.14
CA GLU A 372 43.77 13.68 7.11
C GLU A 372 43.58 14.72 5.99
N MET A 373 42.33 15.02 5.60
CA MET A 373 42.01 16.19 4.77
C MET A 373 42.37 17.50 5.47
N GLU A 374 42.08 17.66 6.76
CA GLU A 374 42.45 18.87 7.53
C GLU A 374 43.98 19.03 7.56
N LYS A 375 44.73 17.96 7.85
CA LYS A 375 46.20 17.95 7.84
C LYS A 375 46.80 18.22 6.45
N SER A 376 46.24 17.64 5.39
CA SER A 376 46.69 17.89 4.01
C SER A 376 46.24 19.25 3.47
N SER A 377 45.18 19.85 4.03
CA SER A 377 44.80 21.25 3.81
C SER A 377 45.67 22.26 4.58
N GLY A 378 46.63 21.79 5.38
CA GLY A 378 47.54 22.63 6.18
C GLY A 378 48.46 23.55 5.37
N LEU A 379 48.42 23.51 4.03
CA LEU A 379 49.10 24.44 3.14
C LEU A 379 48.08 25.23 2.30
N SER A 380 47.75 26.42 2.81
CA SER A 380 46.84 27.42 2.25
C SER A 380 45.36 27.05 2.23
N GLY A 381 44.51 28.07 2.44
CA GLY A 381 43.06 28.00 2.21
C GLY A 381 42.69 27.94 0.74
N GLY A 382 43.22 26.94 0.03
CA GLY A 382 42.84 26.61 -1.34
C GLY A 382 41.37 26.19 -1.36
N LYS A 383 40.50 27.07 -1.89
CA LYS A 383 39.14 26.68 -2.27
C LYS A 383 39.25 25.42 -3.11
N ILE A 384 38.57 24.34 -2.72
CA ILE A 384 38.30 23.21 -3.62
C ILE A 384 37.81 23.83 -4.91
N GLN A 385 38.53 23.59 -6.01
CA GLN A 385 38.37 24.34 -7.25
C GLN A 385 37.01 23.97 -7.84
N ARG A 386 35.99 24.74 -7.48
CA ARG A 386 34.64 24.63 -8.02
C ARG A 386 34.78 24.73 -9.52
N ALA A 387 34.28 23.73 -10.25
CA ALA A 387 34.26 23.70 -11.71
C ALA A 387 33.86 25.08 -12.23
N GLU A 388 34.63 25.59 -13.21
CA GLU A 388 34.62 27.02 -13.50
C GLU A 388 33.23 27.49 -13.91
N LEU A 389 32.93 28.77 -13.68
CA LEU A 389 31.57 29.35 -13.84
C LEU A 389 30.99 29.24 -15.25
N TRP A 390 31.76 28.79 -16.24
CA TRP A 390 31.32 28.43 -17.58
C TRP A 390 31.01 26.93 -17.75
N GLN A 391 31.71 26.02 -17.06
CA GLN A 391 31.43 24.58 -17.07
C GLN A 391 30.10 24.28 -16.37
N LEU A 392 29.80 24.99 -15.27
CA LEU A 392 28.53 24.89 -14.54
C LEU A 392 27.34 25.63 -15.20
N ARG A 393 27.50 26.25 -16.38
CA ARG A 393 26.39 26.92 -17.10
C ARG A 393 25.59 26.01 -18.01
N GLN A 394 26.10 24.81 -18.29
CA GLN A 394 25.47 23.87 -19.23
C GLN A 394 24.51 22.89 -18.52
N GLU A 395 24.62 22.78 -17.20
CA GLU A 395 23.74 21.96 -16.35
C GLU A 395 23.02 22.86 -15.34
N ASN A 396 21.74 22.56 -15.05
CA ASN A 396 20.97 23.26 -14.04
C ASN A 396 21.53 22.93 -12.65
N SER A 397 22.49 23.72 -12.15
CA SER A 397 23.20 23.42 -10.90
C SER A 397 22.26 23.19 -9.72
N ASP A 398 21.16 23.95 -9.64
CA ASP A 398 20.17 23.81 -8.57
C ASP A 398 19.37 22.50 -8.70
N ALA A 399 19.11 22.02 -9.92
CA ALA A 399 18.53 20.70 -10.14
C ALA A 399 19.50 19.60 -9.70
N VAL A 400 20.79 19.69 -10.05
CA VAL A 400 21.82 18.73 -9.60
C VAL A 400 21.95 18.72 -8.07
N TRP A 401 21.86 19.89 -7.40
CA TRP A 401 21.84 19.96 -5.94
C TRP A 401 20.56 19.37 -5.33
N ASN A 402 19.40 19.57 -5.97
CA ASN A 402 18.13 18.99 -5.54
C ASN A 402 18.13 17.46 -5.71
N GLU A 403 18.62 16.94 -6.83
CA GLU A 403 18.83 15.49 -7.05
C GLU A 403 19.83 14.92 -6.04
N LEU A 404 20.98 15.57 -5.84
CA LEU A 404 21.96 15.13 -4.86
C LEU A 404 21.41 15.16 -3.42
N ALA A 405 20.58 16.14 -3.08
CA ALA A 405 19.89 16.22 -1.78
C ALA A 405 18.80 15.15 -1.66
N TYR A 406 18.05 14.88 -2.73
CA TYR A 406 17.08 13.80 -2.83
C TYR A 406 17.76 12.45 -2.63
N PHE A 407 18.81 12.13 -3.39
CA PHE A 407 19.58 10.89 -3.22
C PHE A 407 20.22 10.78 -1.84
N LYS A 408 20.80 11.85 -1.27
CA LYS A 408 21.32 11.82 0.12
C LYS A 408 20.22 11.54 1.14
N ASN A 409 19.03 12.13 0.98
CA ASN A 409 17.89 11.89 1.84
C ASN A 409 17.34 10.47 1.66
N LEU A 410 17.30 9.95 0.42
CA LEU A 410 16.88 8.59 0.09
C LEU A 410 17.86 7.56 0.65
N THR A 411 19.18 7.72 0.44
CA THR A 411 20.20 6.86 1.05
C THR A 411 20.12 6.90 2.58
N ARG A 412 19.87 8.07 3.19
CA ARG A 412 19.64 8.15 4.64
C ARG A 412 18.39 7.36 5.05
N LYS A 413 17.24 7.56 4.40
CA LYS A 413 16.00 6.82 4.67
C LYS A 413 16.18 5.32 4.52
N LEU A 414 16.71 4.86 3.39
CA LEU A 414 17.00 3.45 3.12
C LEU A 414 18.00 2.87 4.13
N SER A 415 18.98 3.65 4.61
CA SER A 415 19.91 3.19 5.67
C SER A 415 19.24 3.03 7.03
N THR A 416 18.29 3.91 7.38
CA THR A 416 17.49 3.80 8.62
C THR A 416 16.46 2.69 8.53
N GLU A 417 15.80 2.53 7.38
CA GLU A 417 14.83 1.46 7.11
C GLU A 417 15.54 0.09 7.11
N LYS A 418 16.69 -0.04 6.44
CA LYS A 418 17.51 -1.26 6.49
C LYS A 418 17.91 -1.61 7.92
N ALA A 419 18.39 -0.65 8.72
CA ALA A 419 18.77 -0.90 10.11
C ALA A 419 17.57 -1.33 10.96
N GLY A 420 16.41 -0.70 10.76
CA GLY A 420 15.14 -1.07 11.42
C GLY A 420 14.70 -2.49 11.06
N LEU A 421 14.63 -2.81 9.77
CA LEU A 421 14.27 -4.16 9.29
C LEU A 421 15.25 -5.23 9.79
N GLU A 422 16.55 -4.94 9.89
CA GLU A 422 17.53 -5.85 10.48
C GLU A 422 17.37 -6.02 12.01
N GLU A 423 16.84 -5.02 12.73
CA GLU A 423 16.45 -5.18 14.14
C GLU A 423 15.13 -5.95 14.27
N GLU A 424 14.12 -5.66 13.46
CA GLU A 424 12.83 -6.39 13.41
C GLU A 424 13.02 -7.86 13.07
N LEU A 425 13.85 -8.21 12.08
CA LEU A 425 14.15 -9.61 11.71
C LEU A 425 14.86 -10.37 12.83
N ASP A 426 15.78 -9.74 13.57
CA ASP A 426 16.44 -10.40 14.70
C ASP A 426 15.49 -10.52 15.92
N MET A 427 14.59 -9.55 16.14
CA MET A 427 13.52 -9.66 17.15
C MET A 427 12.51 -10.78 16.79
N LEU A 428 12.07 -10.86 15.53
CA LEU A 428 11.13 -11.90 15.08
C LEU A 428 11.73 -13.30 15.13
N ARG A 429 13.04 -13.48 14.91
CA ARG A 429 13.73 -14.76 15.11
C ARG A 429 13.73 -15.20 16.57
N VAL A 430 14.01 -14.28 17.49
CA VAL A 430 13.95 -14.51 18.94
C VAL A 430 12.52 -14.84 19.36
N GLN A 431 11.54 -14.03 18.93
CA GLN A 431 10.12 -14.25 19.23
C GLN A 431 9.67 -15.62 18.72
N ALA A 432 9.98 -15.99 17.47
CA ALA A 432 9.62 -17.29 16.92
C ALA A 432 10.30 -18.48 17.62
N ALA A 433 11.50 -18.30 18.19
CA ALA A 433 12.15 -19.34 19.00
C ALA A 433 11.48 -19.48 20.38
N MET A 434 11.17 -18.35 21.03
CA MET A 434 10.41 -18.30 22.28
C MET A 434 9.01 -18.90 22.10
N ASP A 435 8.31 -18.56 21.01
CA ASP A 435 6.97 -19.08 20.68
C ASP A 435 6.99 -20.60 20.45
N ARG A 436 8.03 -21.16 19.81
CA ARG A 436 8.19 -22.61 19.71
C ARG A 436 8.34 -23.27 21.09
N ALA A 437 9.10 -22.66 22.00
CA ALA A 437 9.28 -23.18 23.35
C ALA A 437 7.99 -23.07 24.19
N THR A 438 7.29 -21.93 24.16
CA THR A 438 6.02 -21.75 24.90
C THR A 438 4.90 -22.61 24.34
N VAL A 439 4.85 -22.85 23.03
CA VAL A 439 3.90 -23.81 22.43
C VAL A 439 4.17 -25.24 22.91
N LYS A 440 5.45 -25.67 23.05
CA LYS A 440 5.78 -26.98 23.63
C LYS A 440 5.41 -27.04 25.13
N GLU A 441 5.65 -25.99 25.91
CA GLU A 441 5.20 -25.89 27.32
C GLU A 441 3.68 -26.04 27.44
N LEU A 442 2.91 -25.28 26.65
CA LEU A 442 1.45 -25.34 26.63
C LEU A 442 0.95 -26.71 26.17
N HIS A 443 1.60 -27.32 25.18
CA HIS A 443 1.26 -28.68 24.75
C HIS A 443 1.48 -29.70 25.88
N MET A 444 2.58 -29.61 26.62
CA MET A 444 2.82 -30.45 27.80
C MET A 444 1.77 -30.22 28.91
N CYS A 445 1.37 -28.97 29.18
CA CYS A 445 0.30 -28.69 30.14
C CYS A 445 -1.02 -29.35 29.70
N LEU A 446 -1.43 -29.17 28.44
CA LEU A 446 -2.65 -29.75 27.91
C LEU A 446 -2.62 -31.30 27.89
N THR A 447 -1.48 -31.92 27.61
CA THR A 447 -1.35 -33.39 27.69
C THR A 447 -1.38 -33.90 29.13
N ASN A 448 -0.82 -33.17 30.09
CA ASN A 448 -0.95 -33.49 31.51
C ASN A 448 -2.40 -33.35 32.00
N ASP A 449 -3.08 -32.23 31.70
CA ASP A 449 -4.49 -32.00 32.03
C ASP A 449 -5.37 -33.11 31.44
N HIS A 450 -5.11 -33.52 30.19
CA HIS A 450 -5.81 -34.62 29.54
C HIS A 450 -5.57 -35.97 30.24
N GLN A 451 -4.33 -36.26 30.65
CA GLN A 451 -4.00 -37.48 31.41
C GLN A 451 -4.60 -37.47 32.82
N GLU A 452 -4.69 -36.32 33.48
CA GLU A 452 -5.36 -36.18 34.78
C GLU A 452 -6.87 -36.38 34.65
N LEU A 453 -7.52 -35.79 33.63
CA LEU A 453 -8.93 -36.01 33.34
C LEU A 453 -9.23 -37.49 33.01
N LEU A 454 -8.36 -38.17 32.27
CA LEU A 454 -8.49 -39.62 32.03
C LEU A 454 -8.34 -40.44 33.32
N GLN A 455 -7.44 -40.06 34.22
CA GLN A 455 -7.30 -40.70 35.54
C GLN A 455 -8.54 -40.46 36.41
N GLN A 456 -9.05 -39.22 36.48
CA GLN A 456 -10.28 -38.88 37.19
C GLN A 456 -11.48 -39.66 36.64
N MET A 457 -11.62 -39.77 35.32
CA MET A 457 -12.68 -40.56 34.69
C MET A 457 -12.57 -42.07 35.00
N ALA A 458 -11.37 -42.62 35.03
CA ALA A 458 -11.13 -44.02 35.42
C ALA A 458 -11.40 -44.28 36.92
N GLU A 459 -11.08 -43.31 37.78
CA GLU A 459 -11.41 -43.35 39.22
C GLU A 459 -12.91 -43.20 39.45
N GLU A 460 -13.60 -42.29 38.75
CA GLU A 460 -15.06 -42.17 38.78
C GLU A 460 -15.75 -43.43 38.29
N GLN A 461 -15.28 -44.09 37.23
CA GLN A 461 -15.81 -45.37 36.77
C GLN A 461 -15.60 -46.49 37.81
N ARG A 462 -14.49 -46.46 38.56
CA ARG A 462 -14.25 -47.35 39.71
C ARG A 462 -15.19 -47.09 40.88
N VAL A 463 -15.48 -45.83 41.19
CA VAL A 463 -16.45 -45.44 42.23
C VAL A 463 -17.87 -45.84 41.81
N LYS A 464 -18.24 -45.63 40.54
CA LYS A 464 -19.55 -45.99 39.97
C LYS A 464 -19.77 -47.51 39.91
N SER A 465 -18.74 -48.31 39.64
CA SER A 465 -18.81 -49.78 39.67
C SER A 465 -18.85 -50.39 41.08
N SER A 466 -18.55 -49.60 42.12
CA SER A 466 -18.55 -50.06 43.52
C SER A 466 -19.90 -49.92 44.24
N THR A 467 -20.91 -49.27 43.63
CA THR A 467 -22.16 -48.89 44.33
C THR A 467 -23.43 -49.24 43.52
N ALA A 468 -23.75 -50.52 43.39
CA ALA A 468 -24.90 -51.01 42.62
C ALA A 468 -26.22 -51.01 43.43
N ILE A 469 -26.74 -49.84 43.84
CA ILE A 469 -28.07 -49.74 44.49
C ILE A 469 -28.90 -48.59 43.87
N LYS A 470 -30.13 -48.92 43.42
CA LYS A 470 -31.18 -48.08 42.79
C LYS A 470 -30.99 -47.69 41.30
N ALA A 471 -31.09 -48.68 40.42
CA ALA A 471 -31.18 -48.48 38.96
C ALA A 471 -32.51 -47.85 38.47
N SER A 472 -33.61 -47.93 39.23
CA SER A 472 -34.95 -47.56 38.74
C SER A 472 -35.21 -46.05 38.59
N LEU A 473 -34.60 -45.19 39.41
CA LEU A 473 -34.68 -43.72 39.26
C LEU A 473 -33.58 -43.13 38.37
N SER A 474 -32.53 -43.93 38.08
CA SER A 474 -31.51 -43.56 37.10
C SER A 474 -32.04 -43.66 35.68
N SER A 475 -32.84 -44.69 35.37
CA SER A 475 -33.25 -45.06 34.01
C SER A 475 -33.75 -43.87 33.16
N GLY A 476 -34.73 -43.08 33.63
CA GLY A 476 -35.27 -41.97 32.85
C GLY A 476 -34.28 -40.81 32.62
N ARG A 477 -33.38 -40.55 33.59
CA ARG A 477 -32.30 -39.55 33.41
C ARG A 477 -31.19 -40.09 32.51
N MET A 478 -30.92 -41.39 32.61
CA MET A 478 -29.92 -42.11 31.82
C MET A 478 -30.34 -42.25 30.35
N GLU A 479 -31.63 -42.52 30.09
CA GLU A 479 -32.23 -42.54 28.76
C GLU A 479 -32.29 -41.14 28.14
N GLN A 480 -32.55 -40.09 28.93
CA GLN A 480 -32.40 -38.71 28.48
C GLN A 480 -30.93 -38.34 28.19
N SER A 481 -29.97 -38.86 28.96
CA SER A 481 -28.55 -38.69 28.59
C SER A 481 -28.19 -39.50 27.34
N PHE A 482 -28.66 -40.73 27.17
CA PHE A 482 -28.42 -41.52 25.95
C PHE A 482 -28.99 -40.83 24.71
N LYS A 483 -30.21 -40.29 24.76
CA LYS A 483 -30.78 -39.50 23.65
C LYS A 483 -29.98 -38.23 23.36
N LYS A 484 -29.35 -37.61 24.36
CA LYS A 484 -28.42 -36.50 24.15
C LYS A 484 -27.06 -36.96 23.59
N THR A 485 -26.54 -38.10 24.04
CA THR A 485 -25.32 -38.69 23.52
C THR A 485 -25.51 -39.08 22.05
N GLU A 486 -26.61 -39.75 21.72
CA GLU A 486 -26.99 -40.11 20.35
C GLU A 486 -27.17 -38.88 19.45
N GLN A 487 -27.76 -37.78 19.95
CA GLN A 487 -27.81 -36.49 19.24
C GLN A 487 -26.42 -35.87 19.05
N LEU A 488 -25.52 -36.01 20.03
CA LEU A 488 -24.13 -35.54 19.92
C LEU A 488 -23.30 -36.43 18.98
N GLU A 489 -23.52 -37.74 18.98
CA GLU A 489 -22.90 -38.71 18.06
C GLU A 489 -23.36 -38.45 16.62
N GLN A 490 -24.66 -38.24 16.37
CA GLN A 490 -25.17 -37.80 15.07
C GLN A 490 -24.57 -36.46 14.64
N LYS A 491 -24.38 -35.52 15.58
CA LYS A 491 -23.74 -34.23 15.30
C LYS A 491 -22.25 -34.39 14.99
N ILE A 492 -21.53 -35.24 15.73
CA ILE A 492 -20.12 -35.58 15.49
C ILE A 492 -19.97 -36.22 14.12
N LEU A 493 -20.75 -37.26 13.80
CA LEU A 493 -20.76 -37.90 12.48
C LEU A 493 -21.05 -36.90 11.35
N SER A 494 -21.98 -35.95 11.54
CA SER A 494 -22.25 -34.90 10.55
C SER A 494 -21.11 -33.89 10.39
N LEU A 495 -20.33 -33.65 11.45
CA LEU A 495 -19.13 -32.80 11.42
C LEU A 495 -17.95 -33.56 10.81
N GLU A 496 -17.79 -34.85 11.12
CA GLU A 496 -16.79 -35.74 10.52
C GLU A 496 -17.00 -35.83 9.00
N GLU A 497 -18.24 -36.07 8.55
CA GLU A 497 -18.60 -36.06 7.12
C GLU A 497 -18.32 -34.68 6.47
N GLN A 498 -18.56 -33.57 7.17
CA GLN A 498 -18.17 -32.24 6.69
C GLN A 498 -16.65 -32.07 6.63
N THR A 499 -15.89 -32.58 7.61
CA THR A 499 -14.42 -32.51 7.57
C THR A 499 -13.83 -33.38 6.46
N ASP A 500 -14.45 -34.52 6.13
CA ASP A 500 -14.00 -35.37 5.03
C ASP A 500 -14.36 -34.79 3.67
N ARG A 501 -15.55 -34.18 3.50
CA ARG A 501 -15.86 -33.39 2.31
C ARG A 501 -14.88 -32.23 2.12
N LEU A 502 -14.53 -31.50 3.19
CA LEU A 502 -13.51 -30.44 3.15
C LEU A 502 -12.09 -30.99 2.87
N ARG A 503 -11.78 -32.21 3.32
CA ARG A 503 -10.52 -32.91 3.02
C ARG A 503 -10.43 -33.26 1.53
N GLU A 504 -11.50 -33.83 0.96
CA GLU A 504 -11.60 -34.10 -0.48
C GLU A 504 -11.55 -32.81 -1.31
N GLU A 505 -12.25 -31.75 -0.91
CA GLU A 505 -12.18 -30.45 -1.58
C GLU A 505 -10.76 -29.87 -1.54
N LYS A 506 -10.07 -29.96 -0.39
CA LYS A 506 -8.66 -29.60 -0.27
C LYS A 506 -7.77 -30.43 -1.21
N GLU A 507 -7.99 -31.73 -1.31
CA GLU A 507 -7.23 -32.61 -2.23
C GLU A 507 -7.49 -32.28 -3.70
N ARG A 508 -8.75 -32.02 -4.09
CA ARG A 508 -9.12 -31.53 -5.44
C ARG A 508 -8.47 -30.18 -5.75
N LEU A 509 -8.43 -29.25 -4.78
CA LEU A 509 -7.77 -27.95 -4.93
C LEU A 509 -6.24 -28.08 -5.02
N LEU A 510 -5.62 -29.03 -4.30
CA LEU A 510 -4.20 -29.34 -4.44
C LEU A 510 -3.89 -29.89 -5.84
N GLN A 511 -4.67 -30.85 -6.34
CA GLN A 511 -4.54 -31.38 -7.70
C GLN A 511 -4.69 -30.27 -8.76
N ALA A 512 -5.72 -29.42 -8.64
CA ALA A 512 -5.91 -28.29 -9.55
C ALA A 512 -4.75 -27.27 -9.48
N ASN A 513 -4.13 -27.09 -8.31
CA ASN A 513 -2.97 -26.21 -8.15
C ASN A 513 -1.69 -26.84 -8.74
N GLU A 514 -1.51 -28.16 -8.63
CA GLU A 514 -0.43 -28.91 -9.29
C GLU A 514 -0.57 -28.85 -10.82
N ASP A 515 -1.79 -29.05 -11.36
CA ASP A 515 -2.08 -28.89 -12.78
C ASP A 515 -1.86 -27.45 -13.26
N LEU A 516 -2.25 -26.44 -12.46
CA LEU A 516 -1.98 -25.04 -12.77
C LEU A 516 -0.48 -24.74 -12.79
N ALA A 517 0.28 -25.25 -11.82
CA ALA A 517 1.74 -25.13 -11.78
C ALA A 517 2.41 -25.79 -13.00
N GLN A 518 1.95 -26.98 -13.41
CA GLN A 518 2.39 -27.63 -14.66
C GLN A 518 2.07 -26.78 -15.89
N ASN A 519 0.88 -26.17 -15.94
CA ASN A 519 0.51 -25.22 -17.01
C ASN A 519 1.41 -23.99 -17.04
N CYS A 520 1.70 -23.37 -15.89
CA CYS A 520 2.64 -22.26 -15.79
C CYS A 520 4.04 -22.66 -16.26
N CYS A 521 4.56 -23.83 -15.86
CA CYS A 521 5.84 -24.35 -16.34
C CYS A 521 5.86 -24.57 -17.86
N ARG A 522 4.79 -25.12 -18.45
CA ARG A 522 4.67 -25.30 -19.91
C ARG A 522 4.63 -23.96 -20.66
N LEU A 523 3.87 -22.98 -20.15
CA LEU A 523 3.80 -21.63 -20.72
C LEU A 523 5.13 -20.88 -20.59
N GLN A 524 5.86 -21.07 -19.50
CA GLN A 524 7.18 -20.47 -19.33
C GLN A 524 8.22 -21.13 -20.25
N ALA A 525 8.13 -22.44 -20.49
CA ALA A 525 8.97 -23.13 -21.47
C ALA A 525 8.69 -22.65 -22.91
N SER A 526 7.42 -22.46 -23.31
CA SER A 526 7.08 -21.94 -24.64
C SER A 526 7.47 -20.47 -24.82
N MET A 527 7.28 -19.62 -23.79
CA MET A 527 7.79 -18.24 -23.77
C MET A 527 9.31 -18.18 -23.95
N ASN A 528 10.05 -19.06 -23.26
CA ASN A 528 11.50 -19.13 -23.42
C ASN A 528 11.90 -19.63 -24.83
N HIS A 529 11.17 -20.60 -25.40
CA HIS A 529 11.42 -21.07 -26.76
C HIS A 529 11.20 -19.97 -27.81
N LEU A 530 10.09 -19.22 -27.71
CA LEU A 530 9.82 -18.07 -28.58
C LEU A 530 10.92 -17.01 -28.46
N ARG A 531 11.37 -16.67 -27.25
CA ARG A 531 12.51 -15.75 -27.04
C ARG A 531 13.81 -16.26 -27.67
N THR A 532 14.09 -17.57 -27.60
CA THR A 532 15.27 -18.12 -28.29
C THR A 532 15.13 -18.08 -29.81
N GLN A 533 13.93 -18.26 -30.35
CA GLN A 533 13.67 -18.14 -31.79
C GLN A 533 13.82 -16.69 -32.27
N GLU A 534 13.27 -15.73 -31.52
CA GLU A 534 13.38 -14.29 -31.77
C GLU A 534 14.86 -13.83 -31.72
N ALA A 535 15.63 -14.28 -30.73
CA ALA A 535 17.07 -13.99 -30.65
C ALA A 535 17.86 -14.53 -31.86
N VAL A 536 17.52 -15.71 -32.38
CA VAL A 536 18.15 -16.28 -33.58
C VAL A 536 17.78 -15.49 -34.84
N LEU A 537 16.55 -15.00 -34.95
CA LEU A 537 16.13 -14.14 -36.07
C LEU A 537 16.83 -12.78 -36.03
N ASP A 538 16.96 -12.18 -34.84
CA ASP A 538 17.73 -10.95 -34.61
C ASP A 538 19.21 -11.12 -34.97
N GLU A 539 19.82 -12.24 -34.59
CA GLU A 539 21.22 -12.53 -34.88
C GLU A 539 21.44 -12.75 -36.39
N ALA A 540 20.51 -13.43 -37.07
CA ALA A 540 20.52 -13.57 -38.52
C ALA A 540 20.34 -12.21 -39.25
N ALA A 541 19.45 -11.35 -38.78
CA ALA A 541 19.25 -10.01 -39.33
C ALA A 541 20.51 -9.14 -39.16
N ARG A 542 21.19 -9.21 -38.01
CA ARG A 542 22.48 -8.54 -37.76
C ARG A 542 23.59 -9.07 -38.67
N ALA A 543 23.68 -10.39 -38.85
CA ALA A 543 24.65 -10.98 -39.77
C ALA A 543 24.40 -10.55 -41.23
N GLN A 544 23.13 -10.42 -41.64
CA GLN A 544 22.77 -9.93 -42.97
C GLN A 544 23.10 -8.43 -43.15
N ALA A 545 22.88 -7.60 -42.12
CA ALA A 545 23.26 -6.19 -42.14
C ALA A 545 24.79 -6.02 -42.26
N LEU A 546 25.58 -6.75 -41.47
CA LEU A 546 27.05 -6.74 -41.57
C LEU A 546 27.54 -7.17 -42.96
N ALA A 547 26.92 -8.21 -43.55
CA ALA A 547 27.26 -8.64 -44.91
C ALA A 547 26.93 -7.58 -45.99
N GLN A 548 25.90 -6.74 -45.78
CA GLN A 548 25.61 -5.60 -46.64
C GLN A 548 26.60 -4.45 -46.44
N GLU A 549 26.99 -4.16 -45.19
CA GLU A 549 28.03 -3.17 -44.87
C GLU A 549 29.38 -3.54 -45.52
N ASP A 550 29.78 -4.81 -45.46
CA ASP A 550 30.99 -5.33 -46.13
C ASP A 550 30.91 -5.21 -47.66
N GLN A 551 29.74 -5.48 -48.27
CA GLN A 551 29.52 -5.27 -49.71
C GLN A 551 29.68 -3.81 -50.10
N HIS A 552 29.04 -2.89 -49.37
CA HIS A 552 29.16 -1.45 -49.61
C HIS A 552 30.59 -0.93 -49.39
N CYS A 553 31.32 -1.46 -48.40
CA CYS A 553 32.74 -1.15 -48.23
C CYS A 553 33.58 -1.62 -49.44
N GLY A 554 33.29 -2.82 -49.98
CA GLY A 554 33.92 -3.31 -51.21
C GLY A 554 33.63 -2.43 -52.43
N GLU A 555 32.38 -1.96 -52.58
CA GLU A 555 31.98 -1.03 -53.63
C GLU A 555 32.70 0.32 -53.51
N ILE A 556 32.79 0.88 -52.30
CA ILE A 556 33.52 2.13 -52.02
C ILE A 556 34.99 2.00 -52.42
N VAL A 557 35.68 0.94 -51.99
CA VAL A 557 37.09 0.69 -52.35
C VAL A 557 37.25 0.53 -53.87
N ALA A 558 36.32 -0.15 -54.55
CA ALA A 558 36.35 -0.28 -56.02
C ALA A 558 36.12 1.07 -56.75
N LEU A 559 35.32 1.97 -56.17
CA LEU A 559 35.13 3.33 -56.68
C LEU A 559 36.36 4.20 -56.42
N GLU A 560 37.00 4.11 -55.24
CA GLU A 560 38.24 4.81 -54.91
C GLU A 560 39.38 4.41 -55.88
N VAL A 561 39.53 3.11 -56.19
CA VAL A 561 40.50 2.63 -57.18
C VAL A 561 40.22 3.23 -58.56
N ARG A 562 38.95 3.30 -58.98
CA ARG A 562 38.52 3.88 -60.27
C ARG A 562 38.74 5.41 -60.33
N LEU A 563 38.61 6.08 -59.18
CA LEU A 563 38.90 7.49 -59.02
C LEU A 563 40.43 7.73 -59.07
N ALA A 564 41.23 6.85 -58.45
CA ALA A 564 42.69 6.90 -58.54
C ALA A 564 43.22 6.61 -59.97
N THR A 565 42.56 5.75 -60.76
CA THR A 565 42.93 5.57 -62.18
C THR A 565 42.59 6.78 -63.04
N SER A 566 41.40 7.37 -62.88
CA SER A 566 41.04 8.58 -63.62
C SER A 566 41.91 9.79 -63.23
N GLN A 567 42.32 9.93 -61.96
CA GLN A 567 43.33 10.91 -61.55
C GLN A 567 44.68 10.69 -62.25
N LYS A 568 45.15 9.44 -62.39
CA LYS A 568 46.37 9.12 -63.16
C LYS A 568 46.23 9.46 -64.65
N GLU A 569 45.04 9.34 -65.23
CA GLU A 569 44.78 9.76 -66.61
C GLU A 569 44.76 11.28 -66.76
N ILE A 570 44.13 11.99 -65.81
CA ILE A 570 44.14 13.46 -65.76
C ILE A 570 45.59 13.98 -65.65
N THR A 571 46.47 13.37 -64.85
CA THR A 571 47.89 13.79 -64.78
C THR A 571 48.66 13.51 -66.07
N LYS A 572 48.38 12.41 -66.78
CA LYS A 572 48.93 12.14 -68.13
C LYS A 572 48.48 13.20 -69.15
N LEU A 573 47.18 13.51 -69.20
CA LEU A 573 46.62 14.55 -70.07
C LEU A 573 47.19 15.94 -69.72
N HIS A 574 47.37 16.24 -68.44
CA HIS A 574 48.00 17.50 -68.00
C HIS A 574 49.46 17.59 -68.47
N HIS A 575 50.22 16.49 -68.39
CA HIS A 575 51.59 16.42 -68.91
C HIS A 575 51.65 16.59 -70.44
N GLN A 576 50.72 15.97 -71.18
CA GLN A 576 50.60 16.19 -72.63
C GLN A 576 50.28 17.65 -72.97
N LEU A 577 49.36 18.29 -72.23
CA LEU A 577 49.02 19.70 -72.41
C LEU A 577 50.20 20.63 -72.07
N LEU A 578 51.00 20.30 -71.07
CA LEU A 578 52.27 20.98 -70.75
C LEU A 578 53.29 20.85 -71.90
N LYS A 579 53.43 19.67 -72.50
CA LYS A 579 54.30 19.44 -73.66
C LYS A 579 53.85 20.26 -74.86
N LEU A 580 52.57 20.22 -75.21
CA LEU A 580 51.98 21.06 -76.28
C LEU A 580 52.16 22.56 -76.01
N ARG A 581 52.06 22.99 -74.74
CA ARG A 581 52.34 24.38 -74.35
C ARG A 581 53.80 24.76 -74.61
N GLN A 582 54.74 23.86 -74.32
CA GLN A 582 56.16 24.07 -74.56
C GLN A 582 56.47 24.15 -76.06
N GLU A 583 55.89 23.27 -76.87
CA GLU A 583 55.99 23.29 -78.34
C GLU A 583 55.41 24.59 -78.92
N LEU A 584 54.22 25.02 -78.48
CA LEU A 584 53.64 26.32 -78.86
C LEU A 584 54.48 27.52 -78.38
N GLY A 585 55.18 27.40 -77.26
CA GLY A 585 56.14 28.38 -76.78
C GLY A 585 57.36 28.50 -77.69
N ILE A 586 57.90 27.37 -78.15
CA ILE A 586 59.01 27.31 -79.12
C ILE A 586 58.57 27.94 -80.45
N VAL A 587 57.38 27.62 -80.96
CA VAL A 587 56.84 28.21 -82.20
C VAL A 587 56.65 29.73 -82.09
N ARG A 588 56.15 30.23 -80.94
CA ARG A 588 56.08 31.69 -80.69
C ARG A 588 57.47 32.32 -80.65
N ALA A 589 58.41 31.72 -79.94
CA ALA A 589 59.78 32.22 -79.85
C ALA A 589 60.48 32.25 -81.23
N ALA A 590 60.27 31.24 -82.07
CA ALA A 590 60.76 31.22 -83.45
C ALA A 590 60.14 32.36 -84.29
N ARG A 591 58.81 32.54 -84.25
CA ARG A 591 58.11 33.63 -84.93
C ARG A 591 58.62 35.01 -84.47
N ASP A 592 58.80 35.19 -83.17
CA ASP A 592 59.22 36.47 -82.58
C ASP A 592 60.72 36.72 -82.83
N PHE A 593 61.55 35.66 -82.95
CA PHE A 593 62.94 35.75 -83.45
C PHE A 593 63.01 36.22 -84.90
N TYR A 594 62.18 35.69 -85.80
CA TYR A 594 62.10 36.16 -87.19
C TYR A 594 61.58 37.61 -87.29
N ARG A 595 60.62 37.99 -86.43
CA ARG A 595 60.15 39.38 -86.31
C ARG A 595 61.27 40.33 -85.87
N ASN A 596 62.06 39.95 -84.87
CA ASN A 596 63.16 40.78 -84.37
C ASN A 596 64.34 40.85 -85.36
N ARG A 597 64.56 39.82 -86.19
CA ARG A 597 65.58 39.83 -87.26
C ARG A 597 65.26 40.79 -88.41
N ALA A 598 63.99 41.18 -88.58
CA ALA A 598 63.60 42.22 -89.54
C ALA A 598 63.95 43.65 -89.07
N ALA A 599 64.31 43.85 -87.80
CA ALA A 599 64.78 45.12 -87.25
C ALA A 599 66.32 45.15 -87.17
N GLY A 600 66.97 45.59 -88.25
CA GLY A 600 68.43 45.71 -88.37
C GLY A 600 69.04 46.88 -87.56
N PRO A 601 70.36 46.86 -87.28
CA PRO A 601 70.93 47.53 -86.10
C PRO A 601 71.80 48.77 -86.39
N VAL A 602 71.98 49.64 -85.37
CA VAL A 602 72.94 50.75 -85.38
C VAL A 602 74.05 50.51 -84.34
N ARG A 603 75.32 50.71 -84.74
CA ARG A 603 76.55 50.58 -83.93
C ARG A 603 77.18 51.95 -83.62
N ALA A 604 77.83 52.08 -82.47
CA ALA A 604 79.15 52.74 -82.23
C ALA A 604 79.56 52.47 -80.76
N SER A 605 80.72 51.87 -80.42
CA SER A 605 82.12 52.40 -80.39
C SER A 605 82.37 53.39 -79.23
N GLY A 606 83.38 53.30 -78.33
CA GLY A 606 84.51 52.37 -78.09
C GLY A 606 85.04 52.49 -76.63
N ILE A 607 85.81 51.54 -76.06
CA ILE A 607 87.30 51.54 -75.87
C ILE A 607 87.81 52.56 -74.81
N ALA A 608 88.66 52.28 -73.79
CA ALA A 608 89.17 51.05 -73.11
C ALA A 608 89.95 51.37 -71.79
N ASN A 609 90.08 50.37 -70.88
CA ASN A 609 91.13 50.08 -69.84
C ASN A 609 91.76 51.20 -68.93
N GLY A 610 92.04 50.99 -67.62
CA GLY A 610 91.78 49.86 -66.70
C GLY A 610 92.54 49.91 -65.35
N ILE A 611 92.36 48.87 -64.51
CA ILE A 611 93.16 48.42 -63.32
C ILE A 611 92.77 48.91 -61.89
N SER A 612 92.48 47.90 -61.04
CA SER A 612 92.49 47.82 -59.55
C SER A 612 91.39 48.52 -58.71
N GLY A 613 90.74 47.74 -57.84
CA GLY A 613 89.82 48.23 -56.80
C GLY A 613 88.80 47.18 -56.33
N LYS A 614 89.05 46.54 -55.17
CA LYS A 614 88.16 45.50 -54.60
C LYS A 614 86.76 46.05 -54.28
N VAL A 615 85.70 45.53 -54.92
CA VAL A 615 84.31 45.74 -54.47
C VAL A 615 83.54 44.42 -54.42
N LYS A 616 82.90 44.18 -53.27
CA LYS A 616 82.00 43.04 -53.03
C LYS A 616 80.69 43.27 -53.77
N PHE A 617 80.36 42.44 -54.75
CA PHE A 617 78.96 42.14 -55.08
C PHE A 617 78.81 40.64 -55.27
N LYS A 618 77.76 40.07 -54.67
CA LYS A 618 77.51 38.62 -54.68
C LYS A 618 77.13 38.16 -56.10
N THR A 619 78.13 37.67 -56.82
CA THR A 619 78.01 36.41 -57.57
C THR A 619 77.23 35.39 -56.73
N ALA A 620 76.39 34.50 -57.26
CA ALA A 620 76.11 34.08 -58.62
C ALA A 620 74.82 33.21 -58.53
N ARG A 621 74.05 32.94 -59.58
CA ARG A 621 74.18 33.16 -61.03
C ARG A 621 72.76 33.25 -61.61
N HIS A 622 72.63 33.92 -62.76
CA HIS A 622 71.74 33.65 -63.90
C HIS A 622 70.32 33.06 -63.67
N ARG A 623 69.27 33.50 -64.37
CA ARG A 623 69.11 34.45 -65.50
C ARG A 623 67.61 34.65 -65.69
N GLY A 624 67.16 35.83 -66.17
CA GLY A 624 65.86 35.98 -66.84
C GLY A 624 64.62 35.82 -65.93
N LEU A 625 63.76 36.81 -65.65
CA LEU A 625 63.23 37.86 -66.53
C LEU A 625 62.77 37.27 -67.88
N LEU A 626 61.50 37.35 -68.31
CA LEU A 626 60.38 38.21 -67.88
C LEU A 626 59.01 37.53 -68.16
N HIS A 627 57.97 38.14 -67.57
CA HIS A 627 56.53 38.11 -67.88
C HIS A 627 56.04 37.40 -69.18
N GLN A 628 54.84 36.79 -69.27
CA GLN A 628 53.59 37.10 -68.55
C GLN A 628 52.56 35.95 -68.62
N ARG A 629 51.71 35.85 -67.57
CA ARG A 629 50.34 35.32 -67.53
C ARG A 629 50.06 33.86 -67.96
N SER A 630 50.01 32.94 -66.99
CA SER A 630 49.04 31.81 -66.99
C SER A 630 49.07 30.93 -65.72
N HIS A 631 47.91 30.38 -65.35
CA HIS A 631 47.66 29.24 -64.44
C HIS A 631 47.95 29.38 -62.93
N ARG A 632 46.86 29.61 -62.17
CA ARG A 632 46.29 28.69 -61.14
C ARG A 632 47.08 27.38 -60.98
N THR A 633 47.58 27.01 -59.80
CA THR A 633 46.92 26.30 -58.67
C THR A 633 47.88 26.32 -57.46
N VAL A 634 47.59 26.07 -56.17
CA VAL A 634 46.41 25.74 -55.28
C VAL A 634 46.91 26.05 -53.84
N SER A 635 46.14 26.27 -52.75
CA SER A 635 44.74 26.06 -52.35
C SER A 635 44.17 27.37 -51.71
N SER A 636 43.03 27.45 -50.98
CA SER A 636 41.91 26.51 -50.82
C SER A 636 40.58 27.28 -50.85
N ASN A 637 39.71 26.83 -51.75
CA ASN A 637 38.39 27.32 -52.17
C ASN A 637 37.47 28.03 -51.16
N GLN A 638 36.96 29.20 -51.59
CA GLN A 638 35.52 29.50 -51.59
C GLN A 638 35.04 29.77 -53.04
N ALA A 639 33.73 29.66 -53.24
CA ALA A 639 32.90 30.24 -54.33
C ALA A 639 32.96 29.66 -55.76
N ILE A 640 31.90 28.90 -56.10
CA ILE A 640 31.06 28.96 -57.33
C ILE A 640 29.63 28.66 -56.80
N SER A 641 28.51 29.33 -57.15
CA SER A 641 28.06 29.93 -58.41
C SER A 641 27.25 31.23 -58.24
N TRP A 642 27.32 32.13 -59.23
CA TRP A 642 26.24 33.06 -59.61
C TRP A 642 26.39 33.48 -61.08
N GLN A 643 25.42 33.10 -61.91
CA GLN A 643 25.04 33.66 -63.23
C GLN A 643 23.79 32.87 -63.71
N GLY A 644 22.67 33.43 -64.17
CA GLY A 644 22.22 34.83 -64.16
C GLY A 644 21.96 35.42 -65.55
N ARG A 645 20.72 35.32 -66.07
CA ARG A 645 20.04 36.36 -66.88
C ARG A 645 18.53 36.10 -67.08
N SER A 646 17.78 37.20 -67.08
CA SER A 646 16.30 37.36 -67.11
C SER A 646 15.71 37.31 -68.54
N PRO A 647 14.36 37.27 -68.78
CA PRO A 647 13.42 38.35 -68.38
C PRO A 647 12.02 37.94 -67.82
N SER A 648 11.32 38.96 -67.31
CA SER A 648 9.95 39.09 -66.72
C SER A 648 8.79 39.00 -67.76
N PRO A 649 7.45 39.16 -67.46
CA PRO A 649 6.75 39.80 -66.29
C PRO A 649 5.37 39.16 -65.86
N THR A 650 4.45 39.98 -65.31
CA THR A 650 3.06 39.72 -64.77
C THR A 650 3.00 39.03 -63.41
N LYS A 651 2.48 39.60 -62.29
CA LYS A 651 1.41 40.58 -61.93
C LYS A 651 0.06 39.89 -61.59
N ASP A 652 -0.62 40.49 -60.60
CA ASP A 652 -1.93 40.23 -59.97
C ASP A 652 -1.78 39.59 -58.58
N GLU A 653 -2.10 40.23 -57.43
CA GLU A 653 -3.19 41.17 -57.03
C GLU A 653 -4.60 40.55 -56.92
N TRP A 654 -4.76 39.56 -56.03
CA TRP A 654 -6.02 39.14 -55.38
C TRP A 654 -5.65 38.46 -54.05
N GLU A 655 -6.32 38.58 -52.92
CA GLU A 655 -7.27 39.53 -52.35
C GLU A 655 -7.33 39.17 -50.85
N ASP A 656 -7.61 40.18 -50.05
CA ASP A 656 -7.90 40.13 -48.61
C ASP A 656 -9.08 39.20 -48.27
N MET A 657 -8.94 38.38 -47.21
CA MET A 657 -10.04 37.99 -46.32
C MET A 657 -9.50 37.73 -44.90
N SER A 658 -9.47 38.79 -44.08
CA SER A 658 -10.14 38.91 -42.76
C SER A 658 -10.54 37.64 -41.96
N VAL A 659 -10.58 37.56 -40.62
CA VAL A 659 -10.22 38.41 -39.45
C VAL A 659 -10.51 37.57 -38.18
N ASP A 660 -9.75 37.75 -37.08
CA ASP A 660 -9.98 37.43 -35.65
C ASP A 660 -10.69 36.10 -35.22
N SER A 661 -10.25 35.37 -34.19
CA SER A 661 -10.07 35.88 -32.82
C SER A 661 -9.25 34.95 -31.91
N ASP A 662 -8.70 35.55 -30.84
CA ASP A 662 -7.95 34.95 -29.73
C ASP A 662 -8.44 33.60 -29.16
N SER A 663 -7.49 32.71 -28.86
CA SER A 663 -7.33 32.05 -27.53
C SER A 663 -6.15 31.07 -27.49
N GLY A 664 -4.92 31.60 -27.47
CA GLY A 664 -3.68 30.81 -27.35
C GLY A 664 -3.42 30.28 -25.94
N GLU A 665 -4.26 29.37 -25.43
CA GLU A 665 -3.95 28.57 -24.23
C GLU A 665 -3.20 27.28 -24.60
N GLU A 666 -1.92 27.39 -24.95
CA GLU A 666 -1.05 26.20 -25.07
C GLU A 666 -0.46 25.81 -23.70
N TYR A 667 -1.21 24.96 -22.98
CA TYR A 667 -0.58 24.02 -22.07
C TYR A 667 0.21 23.00 -22.90
N SER A 668 1.54 22.95 -22.71
CA SER A 668 2.34 21.80 -23.12
C SER A 668 2.76 21.00 -21.89
N ASP A 669 2.39 19.72 -21.91
CA ASP A 669 2.90 18.67 -21.03
C ASP A 669 4.39 18.40 -21.33
N SER A 670 5.01 17.55 -20.50
CA SER A 670 6.32 16.92 -20.68
C SER A 670 6.69 16.59 -22.14
N LEU A 671 7.96 16.74 -22.55
CA LEU A 671 9.04 15.81 -22.22
C LEU A 671 10.45 16.42 -22.35
N ASN A 672 11.45 15.69 -21.82
CA ASN A 672 12.88 15.97 -21.95
C ASN A 672 13.34 16.14 -23.42
N ARG A 673 14.15 17.18 -23.73
CA ARG A 673 15.61 17.06 -23.99
C ARG A 673 16.29 18.41 -24.38
N VAL A 674 17.30 18.82 -23.59
CA VAL A 674 18.48 19.67 -23.93
C VAL A 674 18.27 21.05 -24.61
N PRO A 675 18.64 22.18 -23.96
CA PRO A 675 18.65 23.50 -24.58
C PRO A 675 20.01 23.88 -25.21
N SER A 676 19.99 24.61 -26.32
CA SER A 676 21.17 25.29 -26.88
C SER A 676 20.86 26.74 -27.24
N GLY A 677 21.57 27.68 -26.59
CA GLY A 677 21.99 28.95 -27.19
C GLY A 677 21.00 30.12 -27.30
N THR A 678 21.34 31.22 -26.60
CA THR A 678 21.15 32.63 -27.01
C THR A 678 19.73 33.12 -27.36
N ALA A 679 19.05 33.84 -26.47
CA ALA A 679 19.11 35.32 -26.30
C ALA A 679 18.11 36.08 -27.22
N ALA A 680 17.48 37.20 -26.85
CA ALA A 680 17.82 38.16 -25.80
C ALA A 680 16.60 38.99 -25.31
N HIS A 681 16.74 39.65 -24.13
CA HIS A 681 16.24 41.01 -23.80
C HIS A 681 14.71 41.30 -23.79
N ARG A 682 14.10 42.11 -22.89
CA ARG A 682 14.61 43.05 -21.85
C ARG A 682 13.50 43.45 -20.84
N HIS A 683 13.87 43.63 -19.56
CA HIS A 683 13.43 44.70 -18.60
C HIS A 683 11.93 44.90 -18.25
N HIS A 684 11.47 45.35 -17.06
CA HIS A 684 12.01 45.70 -15.71
C HIS A 684 10.90 45.29 -14.67
N THR A 685 11.13 45.07 -13.36
CA THR A 685 11.33 46.07 -12.27
C THR A 685 11.79 45.37 -10.96
N SER A 686 12.91 45.77 -10.36
CA SER A 686 13.06 46.54 -9.09
C SER A 686 12.49 45.92 -7.78
N GLY A 687 13.36 45.56 -6.82
CA GLY A 687 12.98 45.29 -5.42
C GLY A 687 13.90 44.32 -4.64
N LYS A 688 14.90 44.85 -3.93
CA LYS A 688 15.75 44.13 -2.94
C LYS A 688 15.30 44.49 -1.49
N PRO A 689 15.75 43.81 -0.41
CA PRO A 689 16.38 42.49 -0.28
C PRO A 689 15.84 41.57 0.86
N TYR A 690 16.34 40.33 0.85
CA TYR A 690 16.58 39.37 1.97
C TYR A 690 16.88 40.00 3.36
N ARG A 691 16.68 39.30 4.50
CA ARG A 691 17.24 37.98 4.92
C ARG A 691 16.44 37.47 6.17
N CYS A 692 16.15 36.20 6.47
CA CYS A 692 17.00 35.01 6.72
C CYS A 692 18.12 35.28 7.78
N SER A 693 18.40 34.49 8.83
CA SER A 693 18.22 33.04 9.05
C SER A 693 18.49 32.58 10.51
N LEU A 694 17.98 31.38 10.86
CA LEU A 694 18.60 30.27 11.63
C LEU A 694 18.93 30.31 13.16
N ILE A 695 18.27 29.37 13.87
CA ILE A 695 18.75 28.32 14.83
C ILE A 695 19.62 28.69 16.06
N SER A 696 19.21 28.24 17.26
CA SER A 696 19.91 27.24 18.13
C SER A 696 19.48 27.31 19.60
N ASN A 697 19.47 26.16 20.27
CA ASN A 697 19.18 26.01 21.70
C ASN A 697 20.43 26.15 22.58
N THR A 698 20.16 26.25 23.89
CA THR A 698 20.85 25.59 25.03
C THR A 698 21.86 26.39 25.88
N GLU A 699 21.76 26.07 27.17
CA GLU A 699 22.68 26.24 28.30
C GLU A 699 22.71 27.58 29.06
N ALA A 700 22.85 27.43 30.36
CA ALA A 700 22.69 28.45 31.38
C ALA A 700 24.05 28.83 31.97
N SER A 701 24.21 30.08 32.40
CA SER A 701 25.18 30.44 33.45
C SER A 701 24.82 31.78 34.08
N ALA A 702 25.11 31.84 35.37
CA ALA A 702 24.89 32.90 36.33
C ALA A 702 25.67 34.20 36.08
N ALA A 703 25.59 35.08 37.09
CA ALA A 703 26.39 36.29 37.32
C ALA A 703 26.05 37.48 36.42
N GLU A 704 25.94 38.72 36.89
CA GLU A 704 25.80 39.34 38.21
C GLU A 704 25.88 40.85 37.91
N SER A 705 25.20 41.69 38.70
CA SER A 705 25.67 43.03 39.11
C SER A 705 26.17 44.01 38.01
N ARG A 706 25.58 45.21 37.85
CA ARG A 706 25.59 46.24 38.90
C ARG A 706 24.64 47.41 38.60
N LYS A 707 23.83 47.75 39.61
CA LYS A 707 23.63 49.10 40.21
C LYS A 707 23.07 50.24 39.31
N ASN A 708 22.13 51.09 39.76
CA ASN A 708 21.66 51.36 41.14
C ASN A 708 20.36 52.21 41.15
N GLN A 709 19.57 52.08 42.24
CA GLN A 709 18.74 53.13 42.89
C GLN A 709 17.53 53.73 42.14
N ARG A 710 16.35 54.00 42.74
CA ARG A 710 15.80 53.92 44.14
C ARG A 710 14.36 53.38 44.04
N ASP A 711 13.91 52.44 44.88
CA ASP A 711 13.44 52.57 46.28
C ASP A 711 12.18 53.44 46.49
N VAL A 712 11.11 52.83 47.02
CA VAL A 712 10.33 53.23 48.23
C VAL A 712 8.89 52.63 48.19
N PHE A 713 8.61 51.68 49.13
CA PHE A 713 7.32 51.32 49.79
C PHE A 713 6.03 51.13 48.93
N GLY A 714 5.05 50.26 49.26
CA GLY A 714 4.82 49.39 50.41
C GLY A 714 3.32 49.36 50.81
N GLN A 715 2.88 48.26 51.44
CA GLN A 715 1.65 48.11 52.24
C GLN A 715 0.34 47.59 51.57
N ASP A 716 -0.39 46.84 52.40
CA ASP A 716 -1.54 45.95 52.12
C ASP A 716 -2.94 46.61 52.10
N ASP A 717 -3.93 45.73 51.86
CA ASP A 717 -5.20 45.62 52.60
C ASP A 717 -6.51 46.23 52.05
N LYS A 718 -7.35 45.29 51.56
CA LYS A 718 -8.73 44.99 52.02
C LYS A 718 -9.98 45.76 51.52
N GLN A 719 -11.04 44.94 51.50
CA GLN A 719 -12.51 45.18 51.42
C GLN A 719 -13.08 45.54 50.03
N HIS A 720 -13.93 44.74 49.35
CA HIS A 720 -15.19 43.98 49.63
C HIS A 720 -16.48 44.72 49.21
N GLU A 721 -17.05 44.29 48.06
CA GLU A 721 -18.50 44.22 47.73
C GLU A 721 -19.32 45.54 47.66
N PRO A 722 -20.60 45.57 47.16
CA PRO A 722 -21.45 44.45 46.75
C PRO A 722 -22.11 44.46 45.33
N TRP A 723 -22.69 43.28 45.03
CA TRP A 723 -23.44 42.81 43.83
C TRP A 723 -24.70 43.56 43.33
N GLU A 724 -24.92 43.48 41.99
CA GLU A 724 -26.20 43.22 41.23
C GLU A 724 -27.45 44.15 41.42
N PRO A 725 -28.53 44.08 40.60
CA PRO A 725 -28.71 43.50 39.25
C PRO A 725 -29.41 44.43 38.20
N GLY A 726 -29.17 44.17 36.91
CA GLY A 726 -30.27 44.07 35.92
C GLY A 726 -30.69 45.26 35.00
N THR A 727 -31.37 44.86 33.91
CA THR A 727 -32.22 45.63 32.96
C THR A 727 -31.61 46.57 31.88
N ARG A 728 -31.55 46.02 30.66
CA ARG A 728 -32.14 46.55 29.40
C ARG A 728 -31.69 47.93 28.88
N GLY A 729 -30.84 47.92 27.85
CA GLY A 729 -30.56 49.08 26.96
C GLY A 729 -30.31 48.61 25.51
N GLU A 730 -30.89 49.30 24.53
CA GLU A 730 -31.01 48.81 23.14
C GLU A 730 -30.02 49.42 22.13
N LYS A 731 -29.82 48.70 21.00
CA LYS A 731 -29.63 49.24 19.62
C LYS A 731 -28.25 49.91 19.29
N PRO A 732 -27.96 50.27 18.02
CA PRO A 732 -27.75 49.28 16.94
C PRO A 732 -26.63 49.68 15.92
N THR A 733 -26.16 48.75 15.08
CA THR A 733 -25.71 49.14 13.72
C THR A 733 -26.03 48.07 12.68
N CYS A 734 -26.72 48.45 11.61
CA CYS A 734 -26.94 47.62 10.42
C CYS A 734 -26.80 48.49 9.16
N ARG A 735 -25.96 48.08 8.21
CA ARG A 735 -25.92 48.66 6.86
C ARG A 735 -25.87 47.55 5.79
N ARG A 736 -27.04 47.28 5.20
CA ARG A 736 -27.38 47.28 3.76
C ARG A 736 -26.18 47.15 2.76
N ARG A 737 -26.27 46.46 1.62
CA ARG A 737 -27.43 45.97 0.80
C ARG A 737 -26.87 45.18 -0.40
N LYS A 738 -27.58 44.17 -0.91
CA LYS A 738 -28.29 44.22 -2.22
C LYS A 738 -29.05 42.91 -2.47
N ARG A 739 -30.03 42.98 -3.38
CA ARG A 739 -31.05 41.96 -3.64
C ARG A 739 -31.08 41.72 -5.15
N LEU A 740 -31.08 40.47 -5.60
CA LEU A 740 -31.58 40.10 -6.93
C LEU A 740 -31.87 38.60 -6.97
N LEU A 741 -33.14 38.22 -7.04
CA LEU A 741 -33.65 37.29 -8.06
C LEU A 741 -35.18 37.29 -8.07
N THR A 742 -35.73 37.03 -9.25
CA THR A 742 -37.16 37.07 -9.58
C THR A 742 -37.85 35.73 -9.30
N LYS A 743 -39.20 35.77 -9.30
CA LYS A 743 -40.08 34.63 -9.01
C LYS A 743 -39.96 33.50 -10.04
N THR A 744 -39.82 32.26 -9.56
CA THR A 744 -40.39 31.05 -10.18
C THR A 744 -41.04 30.17 -9.10
N ARG A 745 -41.88 29.22 -9.53
CA ARG A 745 -42.97 28.66 -8.72
C ARG A 745 -42.55 27.62 -7.67
N HIS A 746 -43.34 27.63 -6.58
CA HIS A 746 -43.59 26.60 -5.57
C HIS A 746 -42.96 25.20 -5.76
N CYS A 747 -41.99 24.88 -4.90
CA CYS A 747 -41.97 23.68 -4.03
C CYS A 747 -40.92 23.87 -2.91
N SER A 748 -41.03 23.12 -1.80
CA SER A 748 -40.01 23.02 -0.72
C SER A 748 -39.84 24.19 0.29
N SER A 749 -40.93 24.76 0.81
CA SER A 749 -40.84 25.68 1.98
C SER A 749 -40.60 24.96 3.31
N SER A 750 -41.10 23.74 3.48
CA SER A 750 -41.08 23.00 4.75
C SER A 750 -39.70 22.41 5.08
N SER A 751 -39.01 21.81 4.11
CA SER A 751 -37.69 21.20 4.33
C SER A 751 -36.61 22.23 4.68
N LEU A 752 -36.70 23.43 4.09
CA LEU A 752 -35.79 24.54 4.41
C LEU A 752 -36.04 25.08 5.82
N GLN A 753 -37.30 25.23 6.23
CA GLN A 753 -37.64 25.63 7.60
C GLN A 753 -37.21 24.57 8.63
N GLN A 754 -37.52 23.28 8.40
CA GLN A 754 -37.08 22.19 9.26
C GLN A 754 -35.54 22.12 9.39
N ARG A 755 -34.80 22.38 8.30
CA ARG A 755 -33.34 22.46 8.31
C ARG A 755 -32.81 23.67 9.07
N VAL A 756 -33.46 24.84 8.97
CA VAL A 756 -33.10 26.02 9.77
C VAL A 756 -33.38 25.77 11.26
N GLU A 757 -34.52 25.18 11.61
CA GLU A 757 -34.84 24.85 12.99
C GLU A 757 -33.96 23.73 13.56
N SER A 758 -33.56 22.72 12.76
CA SER A 758 -32.63 21.68 13.23
C SER A 758 -31.21 22.23 13.44
N LEU A 759 -30.74 23.13 12.57
CA LEU A 759 -29.50 23.87 12.77
C LEU A 759 -29.58 24.79 14.00
N GLN A 760 -30.70 25.46 14.23
CA GLN A 760 -30.92 26.28 15.43
C GLN A 760 -30.86 25.43 16.70
N ARG A 761 -31.60 24.31 16.76
CA ARG A 761 -31.54 23.36 17.89
C ARG A 761 -30.13 22.82 18.10
N HIS A 762 -29.38 22.54 17.03
CA HIS A 762 -27.98 22.08 17.15
C HIS A 762 -27.05 23.17 17.70
N ILE A 763 -27.23 24.42 17.28
CA ILE A 763 -26.51 25.58 17.83
C ILE A 763 -26.84 25.76 19.31
N ASP A 764 -28.11 25.64 19.71
CA ASP A 764 -28.54 25.80 21.10
C ASP A 764 -27.97 24.69 22.01
N ILE A 765 -27.94 23.43 21.53
CA ILE A 765 -27.29 22.29 22.20
C ILE A 765 -25.78 22.49 22.32
N LEU A 766 -25.11 23.00 21.29
CA LEU A 766 -23.69 23.33 21.35
C LEU A 766 -23.40 24.49 22.32
N GLN A 767 -24.32 25.44 22.45
CA GLN A 767 -24.23 26.54 23.42
C GLN A 767 -24.48 26.07 24.86
N SER A 768 -25.41 25.13 25.11
CA SER A 768 -25.60 24.55 26.45
C SER A 768 -24.39 23.70 26.84
N ALA A 769 -23.97 22.77 25.98
CA ALA A 769 -22.79 21.93 26.23
C ALA A 769 -21.51 22.77 26.49
N ARG A 770 -21.36 23.92 25.83
CA ARG A 770 -20.26 24.87 26.12
C ARG A 770 -20.37 25.51 27.51
N LYS A 771 -21.58 25.85 27.97
CA LYS A 771 -21.81 26.38 29.33
C LYS A 771 -21.54 25.31 30.38
N ASP A 772 -22.02 24.08 30.16
CA ASP A 772 -21.84 22.95 31.08
C ASP A 772 -20.36 22.58 31.21
N ALA A 773 -19.63 22.51 30.08
CA ALA A 773 -18.18 22.33 30.09
C ALA A 773 -17.45 23.48 30.80
N GLN A 774 -17.94 24.72 30.71
CA GLN A 774 -17.36 25.87 31.42
C GLN A 774 -17.66 25.84 32.94
N LEU A 775 -18.80 25.30 33.36
CA LEU A 775 -19.13 25.07 34.77
C LEU A 775 -18.25 23.95 35.35
N SER A 776 -18.18 22.79 34.68
CA SER A 776 -17.30 21.68 35.06
C SER A 776 -15.83 22.12 35.14
N ALA A 777 -15.35 22.95 34.20
CA ALA A 777 -14.00 23.51 34.27
C ALA A 777 -13.78 24.48 35.44
N LYS A 778 -14.83 25.16 35.95
CA LYS A 778 -14.75 25.97 37.19
C LYS A 778 -14.78 25.09 38.44
N GLU A 779 -15.56 24.02 38.43
CA GLU A 779 -15.61 23.04 39.53
C GLU A 779 -14.28 22.28 39.68
N LEU A 780 -13.67 21.85 38.57
CA LEU A 780 -12.33 21.25 38.57
C LEU A 780 -11.25 22.22 39.07
N ARG A 781 -11.35 23.53 38.78
CA ARG A 781 -10.44 24.54 39.36
C ARG A 781 -10.63 24.65 40.87
N ARG A 782 -11.86 24.76 41.36
CA ARG A 782 -12.16 24.78 42.80
C ARG A 782 -11.71 23.51 43.51
N ALA A 783 -11.89 22.34 42.89
CA ALA A 783 -11.41 21.06 43.42
C ALA A 783 -9.88 21.03 43.50
N ASN A 784 -9.18 21.52 42.46
CA ASN A 784 -7.71 21.66 42.50
C ASN A 784 -7.26 22.67 43.55
N GLU A 785 -7.93 23.82 43.70
CA GLU A 785 -7.66 24.81 44.76
C GLU A 785 -7.77 24.15 46.15
N VAL A 786 -8.85 23.40 46.42
CA VAL A 786 -9.03 22.63 47.67
C VAL A 786 -7.93 21.58 47.86
N ILE A 787 -7.55 20.83 46.82
CA ILE A 787 -6.46 19.86 46.91
C ILE A 787 -5.12 20.57 47.22
N THR A 788 -4.85 21.75 46.62
CA THR A 788 -3.63 22.50 46.92
C THR A 788 -3.59 23.02 48.36
N THR A 789 -4.72 23.47 48.93
CA THR A 789 -4.77 23.89 50.35
C THR A 789 -4.67 22.71 51.31
N GLN A 790 -5.18 21.53 50.94
CA GLN A 790 -4.97 20.29 51.69
C GLN A 790 -3.50 19.86 51.66
N LEU A 791 -2.83 19.93 50.50
CA LEU A 791 -1.41 19.61 50.37
C LEU A 791 -0.51 20.58 51.15
N SER A 792 -0.82 21.89 51.17
CA SER A 792 -0.06 22.84 52.00
C SER A 792 -0.27 22.56 53.49
N ALA A 793 -1.50 22.31 53.94
CA ALA A 793 -1.79 21.96 55.33
C ALA A 793 -1.10 20.65 55.77
N LEU A 794 -1.08 19.61 54.92
CA LEU A 794 -0.34 18.37 55.20
C LEU A 794 1.17 18.59 55.23
N THR A 795 1.69 19.52 54.41
CA THR A 795 3.12 19.88 54.41
C THR A 795 3.51 20.61 55.70
N GLU A 796 2.64 21.49 56.22
CA GLU A 796 2.81 22.14 57.53
C GLU A 796 2.68 21.15 58.70
N GLN A 797 1.76 20.19 58.65
CA GLN A 797 1.68 19.10 59.63
C GLN A 797 2.94 18.22 59.61
N LEU A 798 3.51 17.96 58.44
CA LEU A 798 4.77 17.23 58.31
C LEU A 798 5.97 18.04 58.84
N SER A 799 6.00 19.37 58.65
CA SER A 799 7.08 20.21 59.19
C SER A 799 6.99 20.34 60.72
N SER A 800 5.79 20.52 61.28
CA SER A 800 5.59 20.56 62.73
C SER A 800 5.90 19.21 63.40
N SER A 801 5.53 18.09 62.78
CA SER A 801 5.91 16.73 63.21
C SER A 801 7.43 16.50 63.18
N LYS A 802 8.13 17.00 62.14
CA LYS A 802 9.61 16.98 62.09
C LYS A 802 10.22 17.79 63.23
N HIS A 803 9.71 18.99 63.52
CA HIS A 803 10.19 19.80 64.65
C HIS A 803 9.89 19.18 66.01
N LEU A 804 8.72 18.55 66.19
CA LEU A 804 8.40 17.77 67.39
C LEU A 804 9.40 16.61 67.57
N THR A 805 9.70 15.89 66.50
CA THR A 805 10.64 14.76 66.53
C THR A 805 12.05 15.25 66.85
N GLN A 806 12.49 16.37 66.27
CA GLN A 806 13.76 17.03 66.60
C GLN A 806 13.84 17.40 68.10
N LYS A 807 12.77 17.99 68.66
CA LYS A 807 12.70 18.32 70.08
C LYS A 807 12.74 17.07 70.97
N LEU A 808 11.97 16.03 70.64
CA LEU A 808 11.99 14.77 71.37
C LEU A 808 13.36 14.09 71.32
N THR A 809 14.11 14.20 70.21
CA THR A 809 15.48 13.71 70.12
C THR A 809 16.49 14.54 70.91
N SER A 810 16.33 15.86 71.02
CA SER A 810 17.16 16.69 71.90
C SER A 810 16.86 16.43 73.38
N ASP A 811 15.58 16.24 73.73
CA ASP A 811 15.16 15.93 75.10
C ASP A 811 15.67 14.53 75.51
N LEU A 812 15.61 13.54 74.60
CA LEU A 812 16.20 12.21 74.79
C LEU A 812 17.72 12.29 75.03
N ALA A 813 18.45 13.06 74.21
CA ALA A 813 19.89 13.25 74.40
C ALA A 813 20.23 13.93 75.75
N GLY A 814 19.37 14.85 76.22
CA GLY A 814 19.45 15.43 77.56
C GLY A 814 19.29 14.41 78.67
N VAL A 815 18.29 13.51 78.55
CA VAL A 815 18.07 12.41 79.51
C VAL A 815 19.20 11.37 79.47
N GLU A 816 19.75 11.06 78.29
CA GLU A 816 20.94 10.21 78.17
C GLU A 816 22.17 10.83 78.84
N GLN A 817 22.34 12.15 78.77
CA GLN A 817 23.42 12.84 79.46
C GLN A 817 23.21 12.84 80.99
N GLN A 818 21.98 13.03 81.48
CA GLN A 818 21.64 12.87 82.90
C GLN A 818 21.90 11.43 83.38
N LYS A 819 21.54 10.43 82.58
CA LYS A 819 21.84 9.02 82.87
C LYS A 819 23.36 8.80 83.01
N LYS A 820 24.19 9.34 82.12
CA LYS A 820 25.66 9.23 82.22
C LYS A 820 26.21 9.89 83.48
N VAL A 821 25.65 11.02 83.92
CA VAL A 821 26.02 11.66 85.19
C VAL A 821 25.69 10.76 86.37
N LEU A 822 24.46 10.22 86.43
CA LEU A 822 24.04 9.28 87.48
C LEU A 822 24.86 7.98 87.46
N GLU A 823 25.23 7.45 86.29
CA GLU A 823 26.15 6.33 86.16
C GLU A 823 27.55 6.70 86.69
N MET A 824 28.06 7.90 86.39
CA MET A 824 29.33 8.39 86.93
C MET A 824 29.31 8.53 88.46
N GLU A 825 28.22 9.05 89.03
CA GLU A 825 28.01 9.13 90.49
C GLU A 825 27.96 7.72 91.09
N LEU A 826 27.24 6.77 90.47
CA LEU A 826 27.17 5.38 90.91
C LEU A 826 28.55 4.69 90.87
N GLU A 827 29.38 4.99 89.86
CA GLU A 827 30.75 4.48 89.81
C GLU A 827 31.69 5.18 90.82
N GLN A 828 31.43 6.44 91.19
CA GLN A 828 32.09 7.09 92.33
C GLN A 828 31.71 6.41 93.65
N TRP A 829 30.42 6.13 93.88
CA TRP A 829 29.96 5.36 95.06
C TRP A 829 30.59 3.97 95.13
N LYS A 830 30.71 3.25 94.00
CA LYS A 830 31.45 1.98 93.94
C LYS A 830 32.93 2.12 94.31
N ARG A 831 33.61 3.17 93.84
CA ARG A 831 35.02 3.44 94.17
C ARG A 831 35.25 3.78 95.64
N ILE A 832 34.28 4.41 96.32
CA ILE A 832 34.34 4.70 97.76
C ILE A 832 34.22 3.40 98.60
N THR A 833 33.60 2.36 98.07
CA THR A 833 33.19 1.17 98.86
C THR A 833 34.25 0.06 98.91
N PHE A 834 35.24 0.00 98.01
CA PHE A 834 36.27 -1.07 98.00
C PHE A 834 37.67 -0.60 97.50
N PRO A 835 38.70 -0.57 98.35
CA PRO A 835 40.10 -0.41 97.93
C PRO A 835 40.69 -1.75 97.43
N PRO A 836 41.40 -1.78 96.29
CA PRO A 836 41.99 -3.01 95.75
C PRO A 836 43.48 -3.15 96.08
N GLN A 837 43.97 -4.39 96.24
CA GLN A 837 45.08 -4.91 95.42
C GLN A 837 45.30 -6.42 95.58
N THR A 838 46.12 -6.99 94.69
CA THR A 838 45.99 -8.35 94.18
C THR A 838 47.35 -9.05 94.10
N ALA A 839 47.31 -10.40 94.07
CA ALA A 839 48.31 -11.33 93.51
C ALA A 839 49.40 -11.94 94.45
N PRO A 840 49.91 -13.17 94.15
CA PRO A 840 50.48 -14.14 95.13
C PRO A 840 51.87 -14.67 94.67
N PRO A 841 52.38 -15.92 94.93
CA PRO A 841 52.17 -16.96 95.96
C PRO A 841 53.51 -17.34 96.72
N PRO A 842 53.93 -18.61 96.96
CA PRO A 842 53.82 -19.44 98.20
C PRO A 842 55.20 -19.91 98.79
N PRO A 843 55.35 -21.00 99.60
CA PRO A 843 54.73 -21.45 100.87
C PRO A 843 55.80 -21.54 102.04
N PRO A 844 55.85 -22.57 102.94
CA PRO A 844 55.48 -22.58 104.39
C PRO A 844 56.73 -22.71 105.35
N PRO A 845 56.72 -23.15 106.65
CA PRO A 845 55.65 -23.60 107.58
C PRO A 845 55.77 -22.93 109.03
N PRO A 846 55.55 -23.55 110.24
CA PRO A 846 55.24 -22.84 111.53
C PRO A 846 56.51 -22.63 112.43
N PRO A 847 56.51 -22.13 113.71
CA PRO A 847 55.52 -22.32 114.80
C PRO A 847 55.41 -21.16 115.86
N ALA A 848 54.89 -21.50 117.06
CA ALA A 848 54.98 -20.80 118.36
C ALA A 848 54.28 -19.41 118.47
N ALA A 849 53.22 -19.20 119.26
CA ALA A 849 52.99 -19.41 120.70
C ALA A 849 53.32 -18.17 121.57
N ALA A 850 52.49 -17.97 122.61
CA ALA A 850 52.74 -17.15 123.79
C ALA A 850 52.62 -15.60 123.62
N VAL A 851 52.18 -14.79 124.60
CA VAL A 851 51.63 -15.08 125.95
C VAL A 851 51.03 -13.82 126.62
N ASN A 852 50.00 -13.99 127.47
CA ASN A 852 49.69 -13.20 128.69
C ASN A 852 49.33 -11.68 128.60
N THR A 853 48.77 -11.02 129.63
CA THR A 853 48.14 -11.38 130.94
C THR A 853 47.05 -10.32 131.26
N GLU A 854 46.32 -10.19 132.39
CA GLU A 854 46.32 -10.68 133.79
C GLU A 854 44.85 -10.59 134.29
N CYS A 855 44.38 -11.11 135.43
CA CYS A 855 44.86 -11.00 136.81
C CYS A 855 44.17 -12.12 137.64
N SER A 856 44.86 -13.12 138.18
CA SER A 856 45.68 -13.11 139.42
C SER A 856 44.83 -12.89 140.68
N CYS A 857 44.36 -13.94 141.38
CA CYS A 857 45.09 -14.87 142.29
C CYS A 857 45.39 -14.28 143.68
N GLN A 858 45.03 -15.05 144.73
CA GLN A 858 45.90 -15.25 145.90
C GLN A 858 45.38 -16.41 146.79
N GLY A 859 46.31 -17.17 147.36
CA GLY A 859 46.07 -18.15 148.42
C GLY A 859 47.19 -18.09 149.45
N ARG A 860 47.00 -18.68 150.63
CA ARG A 860 48.06 -18.81 151.65
C ARG A 860 47.89 -20.04 152.54
N THR A 861 48.97 -20.38 153.23
CA THR A 861 49.30 -21.71 153.76
C THR A 861 49.57 -21.67 155.27
N MET A 862 49.52 -22.85 155.92
CA MET A 862 50.11 -23.23 157.22
C MET A 862 49.52 -22.66 158.53
N SER A 863 48.95 -23.54 159.37
CA SER A 863 49.62 -24.11 160.56
C SER A 863 48.66 -24.96 161.42
N ALA A 864 49.18 -26.01 162.07
CA ALA A 864 48.48 -26.77 163.14
C ALA A 864 48.88 -26.18 164.51
N PRO A 865 48.07 -26.30 165.59
CA PRO A 865 48.02 -27.57 166.35
C PRO A 865 46.63 -27.95 166.95
N ALA A 866 46.63 -29.04 167.71
CA ALA A 866 45.52 -29.87 168.20
C ALA A 866 44.28 -29.21 168.87
N ASN A 867 43.10 -29.79 168.55
CA ASN A 867 41.91 -30.15 169.36
C ASN A 867 41.32 -29.22 170.46
N PRO A 868 40.00 -29.27 170.76
CA PRO A 868 38.96 -30.22 170.28
C PRO A 868 37.61 -29.58 169.83
N ALA A 869 36.60 -30.45 169.59
CA ALA A 869 35.15 -30.22 169.76
C ALA A 869 34.30 -29.62 168.61
N SER A 870 34.14 -30.41 167.54
CA SER A 870 32.84 -30.91 167.02
C SER A 870 31.65 -29.99 166.66
N HIS A 871 31.72 -28.66 166.75
CA HIS A 871 30.57 -27.78 166.41
C HIS A 871 30.72 -26.96 165.11
N THR A 872 31.92 -26.92 164.52
CA THR A 872 32.29 -25.99 163.43
C THR A 872 31.98 -26.51 162.02
N LEU A 873 32.11 -27.82 161.78
CA LEU A 873 31.92 -28.45 160.46
C LEU A 873 30.51 -28.26 159.88
N GLU A 874 29.50 -28.11 160.74
CA GLU A 874 28.11 -27.95 160.30
C GLU A 874 27.85 -26.60 159.61
N ALA A 875 28.69 -25.59 159.85
CA ALA A 875 28.56 -24.27 159.24
C ALA A 875 29.11 -24.22 157.80
N GLU A 876 30.24 -24.89 157.54
CA GLU A 876 30.86 -24.94 156.20
C GLU A 876 29.98 -25.71 155.20
N VAL A 877 29.36 -26.82 155.63
CA VAL A 877 28.39 -27.56 154.82
C VAL A 877 27.20 -26.67 154.44
N LYS A 878 26.68 -25.85 155.38
CA LYS A 878 25.60 -24.89 155.10
C LYS A 878 26.04 -23.81 154.11
N GLN A 879 27.29 -23.33 154.19
CA GLN A 879 27.84 -22.35 153.24
C GLN A 879 28.01 -22.93 151.82
N LEU A 880 28.52 -24.16 151.70
CA LEU A 880 28.63 -24.86 150.41
C LEU A 880 27.25 -25.17 149.82
N GLN A 881 26.29 -25.58 150.66
CA GLN A 881 24.91 -25.81 150.23
C GLN A 881 24.22 -24.51 149.76
N ALA A 882 24.53 -23.36 150.36
CA ALA A 882 24.09 -22.06 149.87
C ALA A 882 24.72 -21.69 148.51
N LYS A 883 26.04 -21.87 148.36
CA LYS A 883 26.74 -21.65 147.07
C LYS A 883 26.18 -22.54 145.95
N LEU A 884 25.91 -23.81 146.24
CA LEU A 884 25.28 -24.75 145.30
C LEU A 884 23.86 -24.31 144.91
N LYS A 885 23.06 -23.80 145.87
CA LYS A 885 21.73 -23.22 145.57
C LYS A 885 21.82 -21.95 144.71
N CYS A 886 22.79 -21.07 144.95
CA CYS A 886 23.02 -19.90 144.10
C CYS A 886 23.45 -20.31 142.68
N ALA A 887 24.37 -21.26 142.55
CA ALA A 887 24.80 -21.79 141.25
C ALA A 887 23.64 -22.50 140.51
N SER A 888 22.80 -23.27 141.20
CA SER A 888 21.65 -23.93 140.57
C SER A 888 20.57 -22.94 140.14
N ALA A 889 20.35 -21.85 140.90
CA ALA A 889 19.48 -20.76 140.49
C ALA A 889 20.03 -20.02 139.26
N GLU A 890 21.35 -19.83 139.16
CA GLU A 890 21.97 -19.21 137.98
C GLU A 890 21.91 -20.12 136.75
N VAL A 891 22.14 -21.44 136.90
CA VAL A 891 21.91 -22.43 135.85
C VAL A 891 20.44 -22.44 135.42
N ALA A 892 19.48 -22.30 136.34
CA ALA A 892 18.06 -22.19 136.01
C ALA A 892 17.75 -20.91 135.20
N LYS A 893 18.35 -19.77 135.55
CA LYS A 893 18.26 -18.54 134.73
C LYS A 893 18.88 -18.73 133.35
N GLN A 894 20.07 -19.32 133.26
CA GLN A 894 20.74 -19.60 131.99
C GLN A 894 19.97 -20.60 131.12
N MET A 895 19.25 -21.56 131.72
CA MET A 895 18.32 -22.42 130.98
C MET A 895 17.06 -21.66 130.53
N ALA A 896 16.54 -20.74 131.34
CA ALA A 896 15.42 -19.89 130.95
C ALA A 896 15.79 -18.93 129.80
N THR A 897 16.98 -18.31 129.83
CA THR A 897 17.47 -17.47 128.72
C THR A 897 17.76 -18.32 127.47
N ASN A 898 18.38 -19.50 127.60
CA ASN A 898 18.52 -20.43 126.47
C ASN A 898 17.16 -20.85 125.88
N LYS A 899 16.15 -21.10 126.71
CA LYS A 899 14.80 -21.42 126.23
C LYS A 899 14.14 -20.23 125.51
N ALA A 900 14.32 -19.01 126.02
CA ALA A 900 13.86 -17.80 125.35
C ALA A 900 14.58 -17.55 124.02
N LEU A 901 15.90 -17.73 123.97
CA LEU A 901 16.70 -17.61 122.75
C LEU A 901 16.32 -18.67 121.70
N ARG A 902 16.04 -19.92 122.12
CA ARG A 902 15.49 -20.95 121.22
C ARG A 902 14.11 -20.60 120.70
N GLY A 903 13.24 -20.02 121.53
CA GLY A 903 11.94 -19.49 121.09
C GLY A 903 12.09 -18.36 120.04
N GLN A 904 13.01 -17.43 120.28
CA GLN A 904 13.32 -16.36 119.32
C GLN A 904 13.95 -16.90 118.03
N LEU A 905 14.80 -17.92 118.10
CA LEU A 905 15.36 -18.61 116.93
C LEU A 905 14.24 -19.25 116.10
N GLN A 906 13.34 -20.02 116.73
CA GLN A 906 12.19 -20.62 116.07
C GLN A 906 11.30 -19.56 115.41
N GLU A 907 10.98 -18.47 116.12
CA GLU A 907 10.22 -17.36 115.54
C GLU A 907 10.92 -16.73 114.33
N LYS A 908 12.26 -16.70 114.29
CA LYS A 908 13.04 -16.17 113.17
C LYS A 908 13.06 -17.16 112.01
N GLU A 909 13.15 -18.45 112.28
CA GLU A 909 13.02 -19.53 111.28
C GLU A 909 11.63 -19.52 110.65
N ASP A 910 10.55 -19.46 111.43
CA ASP A 910 9.17 -19.37 110.94
C ASP A 910 8.96 -18.11 110.07
N LYS A 911 9.56 -16.97 110.47
CA LYS A 911 9.55 -15.71 109.68
C LYS A 911 10.37 -15.84 108.40
N LEU A 912 11.50 -16.56 108.41
CA LEU A 912 12.30 -16.85 107.21
C LEU A 912 11.53 -17.74 106.24
N CYS A 913 10.88 -18.81 106.71
CA CYS A 913 10.00 -19.66 105.89
C CYS A 913 8.88 -18.85 105.23
N GLN A 914 8.17 -18.01 105.99
CA GLN A 914 7.13 -17.13 105.45
C GLN A 914 7.65 -16.13 104.40
N LEU A 915 8.89 -15.62 104.57
CA LEU A 915 9.52 -14.76 103.58
C LEU A 915 9.94 -15.54 102.32
N GLN A 916 10.44 -16.77 102.48
CA GLN A 916 10.82 -17.64 101.37
C GLN A 916 9.60 -18.05 100.52
N ASP A 917 8.45 -18.33 101.14
CA ASP A 917 7.19 -18.58 100.44
C ASP A 917 6.69 -17.34 99.68
N LYS A 918 6.81 -16.15 100.28
CA LYS A 918 6.48 -14.87 99.62
C LYS A 918 7.39 -14.63 98.41
N VAL A 919 8.70 -14.85 98.55
CA VAL A 919 9.66 -14.79 97.43
C VAL A 919 9.24 -15.76 96.32
N GLY A 920 9.04 -17.04 96.63
CA GLY A 920 8.60 -18.03 95.66
C GLY A 920 7.24 -17.71 95.00
N HIS A 921 6.31 -17.04 95.68
CA HIS A 921 5.08 -16.53 95.06
C HIS A 921 5.38 -15.37 94.09
N THR A 922 6.22 -14.42 94.48
CA THR A 922 6.63 -13.32 93.58
C THR A 922 7.43 -13.80 92.37
N GLU A 923 8.29 -14.82 92.50
CA GLU A 923 9.05 -15.43 91.40
C GLU A 923 8.13 -16.07 90.36
N ARG A 924 7.10 -16.80 90.79
CA ARG A 924 6.07 -17.36 89.89
C ARG A 924 5.33 -16.25 89.16
N ASN A 925 4.94 -15.18 89.86
CA ASN A 925 4.27 -14.03 89.26
C ASN A 925 5.17 -13.26 88.27
N ILE A 926 6.47 -13.10 88.57
CA ILE A 926 7.46 -12.52 87.65
C ILE A 926 7.63 -13.41 86.41
N THR A 927 7.70 -14.73 86.58
CA THR A 927 7.84 -15.68 85.47
C THR A 927 6.62 -15.64 84.54
N MET A 928 5.41 -15.64 85.10
CA MET A 928 4.17 -15.53 84.33
C MET A 928 4.06 -14.18 83.61
N LYS A 929 4.47 -13.07 84.25
CA LYS A 929 4.55 -11.75 83.60
C LYS A 929 5.60 -11.71 82.48
N ARG A 930 6.76 -12.36 82.64
CA ARG A 930 7.78 -12.49 81.58
C ARG A 930 7.23 -13.26 80.38
N GLN A 931 6.53 -14.36 80.60
CA GLN A 931 5.88 -15.11 79.52
C GLN A 931 4.86 -14.25 78.77
N LEU A 932 3.96 -13.56 79.49
CA LEU A 932 2.99 -12.64 78.87
C LEU A 932 3.66 -11.53 78.06
N VAL A 933 4.77 -10.96 78.54
CA VAL A 933 5.55 -9.94 77.81
C VAL A 933 6.16 -10.53 76.53
N GLU A 934 6.62 -11.78 76.55
CA GLU A 934 7.19 -12.43 75.37
C GLU A 934 6.11 -12.81 74.35
N ASP A 935 4.93 -13.26 74.80
CA ASP A 935 3.75 -13.51 73.96
C ASP A 935 3.24 -12.21 73.30
N LEU A 936 3.28 -11.08 74.02
CA LEU A 936 2.97 -9.77 73.46
C LEU A 936 4.04 -9.31 72.45
N ARG A 937 5.32 -9.61 72.68
CA ARG A 937 6.42 -9.31 71.73
C ARG A 937 6.32 -10.12 70.44
N THR A 938 5.99 -11.41 70.51
CA THR A 938 5.80 -12.24 69.31
C THR A 938 4.57 -11.78 68.51
N ARG A 939 3.45 -11.48 69.20
CA ARG A 939 2.27 -10.88 68.55
C ARG A 939 2.57 -9.53 67.90
N LEU A 940 3.36 -8.67 68.55
CA LEU A 940 3.77 -7.38 67.98
C LEU A 940 4.65 -7.56 66.73
N LYS A 941 5.61 -8.49 66.74
CA LYS A 941 6.44 -8.83 65.57
C LYS A 941 5.58 -9.31 64.39
N PHE A 942 4.66 -10.25 64.64
CA PHE A 942 3.73 -10.73 63.63
C PHE A 942 2.88 -9.59 63.04
N LEU A 943 2.32 -8.72 63.89
CA LEU A 943 1.57 -7.54 63.42
C LEU A 943 2.46 -6.63 62.56
N GLN A 944 3.70 -6.36 62.96
CA GLN A 944 4.65 -5.55 62.20
C GLN A 944 5.04 -6.21 60.85
N GLU A 945 5.13 -7.54 60.79
CA GLU A 945 5.38 -8.29 59.55
C GLU A 945 4.15 -8.24 58.62
N THR A 946 2.93 -8.41 59.15
CA THR A 946 1.72 -8.23 58.35
C THR A 946 1.58 -6.80 57.83
N GLU A 947 1.86 -5.77 58.65
CA GLU A 947 1.86 -4.36 58.26
C GLU A 947 2.90 -4.04 57.18
N LYS A 948 4.09 -4.68 57.21
CA LYS A 948 5.06 -4.62 56.11
C LYS A 948 4.49 -5.23 54.84
N SER A 949 3.95 -6.45 54.90
CA SER A 949 3.37 -7.10 53.71
C SER A 949 2.20 -6.31 53.10
N TYR A 950 1.38 -5.64 53.92
CA TYR A 950 0.35 -4.72 53.43
C TYR A 950 0.94 -3.47 52.77
N ARG A 951 2.01 -2.87 53.32
CA ARG A 951 2.72 -1.77 52.64
C ARG A 951 3.30 -2.21 51.30
N ASP A 952 3.98 -3.35 51.25
CA ASP A 952 4.58 -3.89 50.02
C ASP A 952 3.51 -4.12 48.94
N HIS A 953 2.34 -4.64 49.33
CA HIS A 953 1.21 -4.84 48.40
C HIS A 953 0.55 -3.52 47.97
N VAL A 954 0.45 -2.52 48.85
CA VAL A 954 0.01 -1.16 48.48
C VAL A 954 0.97 -0.52 47.49
N GLU A 955 2.29 -0.65 47.69
CA GLU A 955 3.27 -0.17 46.71
C GLU A 955 3.17 -0.90 45.36
N GLU A 956 2.87 -2.20 45.36
CA GLU A 956 2.64 -2.98 44.14
C GLU A 956 1.38 -2.49 43.40
N LEU A 957 0.30 -2.22 44.12
CA LEU A 957 -0.92 -1.62 43.57
C LEU A 957 -0.67 -0.21 43.04
N GLU A 958 0.10 0.63 43.73
CA GLU A 958 0.51 1.94 43.21
C GLU A 958 1.32 1.84 41.93
N LYS A 959 2.24 0.87 41.82
CA LYS A 959 3.02 0.61 40.60
C LYS A 959 2.08 0.21 39.45
N LYS A 960 1.12 -0.68 39.70
CA LYS A 960 0.07 -1.08 38.72
C LYS A 960 -0.83 0.10 38.30
N VAL A 961 -1.22 0.97 39.22
CA VAL A 961 -1.99 2.18 38.90
C VAL A 961 -1.18 3.15 38.04
N LYS A 962 0.12 3.33 38.33
CA LYS A 962 1.02 4.16 37.52
C LYS A 962 1.13 3.63 36.09
N THR A 963 1.43 2.34 35.88
CA THR A 963 1.51 1.75 34.53
C THR A 963 0.19 1.82 33.78
N LEU A 964 -0.94 1.52 34.42
CA LEU A 964 -2.27 1.65 33.80
C LEU A 964 -2.61 3.10 33.42
N SER A 965 -2.16 4.09 34.21
CA SER A 965 -2.33 5.50 33.89
C SER A 965 -1.49 5.95 32.69
N GLU A 966 -0.24 5.48 32.60
CA GLU A 966 0.64 5.71 31.46
C GLU A 966 0.07 5.08 30.19
N GLU A 967 -0.36 3.81 30.25
CA GLU A 967 -1.06 3.16 29.14
C GLU A 967 -2.33 3.90 28.72
N ALA A 968 -3.12 4.43 29.66
CA ALA A 968 -4.30 5.23 29.35
C ALA A 968 -3.94 6.53 28.60
N THR A 969 -2.84 7.19 28.97
CA THR A 969 -2.33 8.36 28.22
C THR A 969 -1.82 7.98 26.83
N ASN A 970 -1.15 6.82 26.70
CA ASN A 970 -0.67 6.30 25.41
C ASN A 970 -1.85 5.93 24.48
N ARG A 971 -2.88 5.24 25.00
CA ARG A 971 -4.13 4.95 24.28
C ARG A 971 -4.81 6.25 23.84
N LYS A 972 -4.87 7.27 24.70
CA LYS A 972 -5.41 8.60 24.35
C LYS A 972 -4.61 9.26 23.22
N ALA A 973 -3.29 9.28 23.30
CA ALA A 973 -2.42 9.85 22.26
C ALA A 973 -2.57 9.11 20.92
N TYR A 974 -2.71 7.78 20.95
CA TYR A 974 -2.99 6.95 19.78
C TYR A 974 -4.37 7.27 19.16
N ILE A 975 -5.42 7.37 19.97
CA ILE A 975 -6.77 7.78 19.53
C ILE A 975 -6.74 9.19 18.92
N GLU A 976 -6.00 10.14 19.50
CA GLU A 976 -5.83 11.46 18.90
C GLU A 976 -5.06 11.41 17.58
N SER A 977 -4.04 10.55 17.46
CA SER A 977 -3.32 10.32 16.19
C SER A 977 -4.23 9.74 15.10
N LEU A 978 -5.06 8.76 15.46
CA LEU A 978 -6.12 8.23 14.57
C LEU A 978 -7.11 9.32 14.16
N LYS A 979 -7.58 10.16 15.09
CA LYS A 979 -8.46 11.30 14.79
C LYS A 979 -7.81 12.31 13.84
N ARG A 980 -6.51 12.62 14.00
CA ARG A 980 -5.75 13.48 13.07
C ARG A 980 -5.68 12.85 11.68
N ARG A 981 -5.34 11.56 11.56
CA ARG A 981 -5.32 10.82 10.29
C ARG A 981 -6.70 10.76 9.62
N LEU A 982 -7.76 10.51 10.38
CA LEU A 982 -9.14 10.51 9.90
C LEU A 982 -9.55 11.90 9.38
N ASN A 983 -9.17 12.98 10.07
CA ASN A 983 -9.46 14.34 9.61
C ASN A 983 -8.73 14.68 8.30
N VAL A 984 -7.48 14.24 8.12
CA VAL A 984 -6.77 14.40 6.84
C VAL A 984 -7.47 13.57 5.74
N ALA A 985 -7.81 12.32 6.02
CA ALA A 985 -8.53 11.47 5.06
C ALA A 985 -9.92 12.03 4.69
N THR A 986 -10.63 12.71 5.59
CA THR A 986 -11.90 13.37 5.25
C THR A 986 -11.71 14.68 4.48
N THR A 987 -10.65 15.46 4.72
CA THR A 987 -10.31 16.61 3.87
C THR A 987 -9.82 16.21 2.49
N ASP A 988 -9.09 15.11 2.38
CA ASP A 988 -8.60 14.60 1.09
C ASP A 988 -9.76 13.99 0.30
N LYS A 989 -10.63 13.21 0.95
CA LYS A 989 -11.89 12.75 0.36
C LYS A 989 -12.74 13.90 -0.17
N SER A 990 -12.93 14.98 0.60
CA SER A 990 -13.72 16.12 0.12
C SER A 990 -13.06 16.86 -1.05
N GLN A 991 -11.71 16.96 -1.07
CA GLN A 991 -10.98 17.46 -2.23
C GLN A 991 -11.21 16.58 -3.47
N TYR A 992 -11.05 15.25 -3.35
CA TYR A 992 -11.31 14.31 -4.44
C TYR A 992 -12.76 14.35 -4.92
N GLU A 993 -13.74 14.47 -4.02
CA GLU A 993 -15.15 14.66 -4.37
C GLU A 993 -15.36 15.96 -5.17
N THR A 994 -14.72 17.07 -4.79
CA THR A 994 -14.79 18.31 -5.58
C THR A 994 -14.08 18.24 -6.92
N SER A 995 -12.95 17.53 -7.04
CA SER A 995 -12.29 17.33 -8.35
C SER A 995 -13.11 16.41 -9.24
N CYS A 996 -13.71 15.35 -8.69
CA CYS A 996 -14.62 14.47 -9.43
C CYS A 996 -15.89 15.20 -9.89
N ALA A 997 -16.42 16.13 -9.09
CA ALA A 997 -17.54 16.98 -9.50
C ALA A 997 -17.16 17.91 -10.67
N LYS A 998 -15.99 18.56 -10.60
CA LYS A 998 -15.47 19.40 -11.71
C LYS A 998 -15.25 18.60 -13.00
N LEU A 999 -14.61 17.42 -12.90
CA LEU A 999 -14.38 16.55 -14.05
C LEU A 999 -15.68 16.04 -14.68
N LYS A 1000 -16.74 15.82 -13.90
CA LYS A 1000 -18.08 15.53 -14.42
C LYS A 1000 -18.67 16.73 -15.16
N GLU A 1001 -18.60 17.93 -14.59
CA GLU A 1001 -19.08 19.16 -15.23
C GLU A 1001 -18.34 19.42 -16.56
N ASP A 1002 -17.03 19.19 -16.60
CA ASP A 1002 -16.23 19.35 -17.82
C ASP A 1002 -16.48 18.23 -18.85
N LEU A 1003 -16.76 17.00 -18.41
CA LEU A 1003 -17.22 15.92 -19.29
C LEU A 1003 -18.58 16.25 -19.91
N GLU A 1004 -19.55 16.74 -19.13
CA GLU A 1004 -20.86 17.19 -19.62
C GLU A 1004 -20.71 18.33 -20.64
N LYS A 1005 -19.84 19.32 -20.39
CA LYS A 1005 -19.50 20.37 -21.38
C LYS A 1005 -18.89 19.80 -22.66
N LYS A 1006 -18.02 18.81 -22.57
CA LYS A 1006 -17.40 18.16 -23.74
C LYS A 1006 -18.43 17.33 -24.52
N GLU A 1007 -19.33 16.63 -23.83
CA GLU A 1007 -20.44 15.89 -24.46
C GLU A 1007 -21.42 16.85 -25.18
N GLN A 1008 -21.74 18.00 -24.58
CA GLN A 1008 -22.52 19.06 -25.24
C GLN A 1008 -21.82 19.58 -26.52
N ARG A 1009 -20.49 19.80 -26.47
CA ARG A 1009 -19.71 20.18 -27.67
C ARG A 1009 -19.70 19.08 -28.74
N ILE A 1010 -19.61 17.80 -28.36
CA ILE A 1010 -19.70 16.68 -29.31
C ILE A 1010 -21.09 16.67 -29.97
N LYS A 1011 -22.17 16.86 -29.22
CA LYS A 1011 -23.54 16.95 -29.77
C LYS A 1011 -23.70 18.12 -30.75
N THR A 1012 -23.13 19.30 -30.47
CA THR A 1012 -23.18 20.42 -31.42
C THR A 1012 -22.33 20.17 -32.67
N LEU A 1013 -21.18 19.51 -32.55
CA LEU A 1013 -20.35 19.13 -33.69
C LEU A 1013 -21.02 18.04 -34.55
N GLN A 1014 -21.64 17.03 -33.94
CA GLN A 1014 -22.44 16.02 -34.65
C GLN A 1014 -23.60 16.66 -35.42
N GLY A 1015 -24.31 17.63 -34.82
CA GLY A 1015 -25.34 18.40 -35.52
C GLY A 1015 -24.79 19.18 -36.73
N ARG A 1016 -23.60 19.78 -36.61
CA ARG A 1016 -22.92 20.43 -37.75
C ARG A 1016 -22.53 19.45 -38.84
N VAL A 1017 -21.93 18.31 -38.48
CA VAL A 1017 -21.56 17.25 -39.43
C VAL A 1017 -22.78 16.75 -40.19
N GLY A 1018 -23.87 16.40 -39.50
CA GLY A 1018 -25.12 15.99 -40.13
C GLY A 1018 -25.71 17.06 -41.06
N SER A 1019 -25.61 18.35 -40.71
CA SER A 1019 -26.03 19.44 -41.60
C SER A 1019 -25.15 19.56 -42.86
N SER A 1020 -23.84 19.32 -42.75
CA SER A 1020 -22.93 19.30 -43.90
C SER A 1020 -23.10 18.06 -44.77
N GLU A 1021 -23.40 16.90 -44.19
CA GLU A 1021 -23.74 15.67 -44.93
C GLU A 1021 -25.05 15.85 -45.71
N GLN A 1022 -26.06 16.50 -45.12
CA GLN A 1022 -27.31 16.85 -45.81
C GLN A 1022 -27.08 17.83 -46.97
N ALA A 1023 -26.22 18.83 -46.78
CA ALA A 1023 -25.84 19.76 -47.83
C ALA A 1023 -25.04 19.09 -48.97
N LEU A 1024 -24.09 18.20 -48.62
CA LEU A 1024 -23.32 17.43 -49.58
C LEU A 1024 -24.21 16.48 -50.38
N ALA A 1025 -25.10 15.73 -49.72
CA ALA A 1025 -26.07 14.87 -50.40
C ALA A 1025 -27.07 15.66 -51.27
N ALA A 1026 -27.36 16.94 -50.94
CA ALA A 1026 -28.14 17.82 -51.82
C ALA A 1026 -27.33 18.22 -53.06
N LEU A 1027 -26.05 18.57 -52.91
CA LEU A 1027 -25.16 18.87 -54.03
C LEU A 1027 -24.97 17.65 -54.94
N GLU A 1028 -24.76 16.46 -54.38
CA GLU A 1028 -24.67 15.20 -55.14
C GLU A 1028 -25.93 14.96 -55.97
N ARG A 1029 -27.14 15.12 -55.39
CA ARG A 1029 -28.40 15.00 -56.16
C ARG A 1029 -28.47 16.01 -57.30
N THR A 1030 -28.13 17.29 -57.06
CA THR A 1030 -28.14 18.28 -58.14
C THR A 1030 -27.10 17.99 -59.22
N ALA A 1031 -25.95 17.38 -58.87
CA ALA A 1031 -24.95 16.97 -59.83
C ALA A 1031 -25.41 15.75 -60.65
N THR A 1032 -26.06 14.75 -60.03
CA THR A 1032 -26.65 13.61 -60.76
C THR A 1032 -27.77 14.07 -61.68
N GLU A 1033 -28.67 14.95 -61.23
CA GLU A 1033 -29.74 15.54 -62.05
C GLU A 1033 -29.17 16.30 -63.27
N GLN A 1034 -28.07 17.05 -63.10
CA GLN A 1034 -27.39 17.72 -64.21
C GLN A 1034 -26.73 16.75 -65.19
N MET A 1035 -26.08 15.68 -64.70
CA MET A 1035 -25.50 14.64 -65.56
C MET A 1035 -26.58 13.84 -66.31
N GLU A 1036 -27.68 13.51 -65.66
CA GLU A 1036 -28.85 12.87 -66.27
C GLU A 1036 -29.49 13.77 -67.34
N GLY A 1037 -29.63 15.08 -67.06
CA GLY A 1037 -30.09 16.06 -68.03
C GLY A 1037 -29.18 16.16 -69.26
N LEU A 1038 -27.86 16.22 -69.07
CA LEU A 1038 -26.88 16.27 -70.17
C LEU A 1038 -26.83 14.97 -70.99
N THR A 1039 -26.89 13.80 -70.34
CA THR A 1039 -26.92 12.51 -71.03
C THR A 1039 -28.24 12.30 -71.78
N GLN A 1040 -29.37 12.77 -71.24
CA GLN A 1040 -30.64 12.76 -71.96
C GLN A 1040 -30.62 13.71 -73.18
N GLN A 1041 -30.03 14.91 -73.06
CA GLN A 1041 -29.84 15.82 -74.19
C GLN A 1041 -28.94 15.23 -75.29
N SER A 1042 -27.83 14.59 -74.91
CA SER A 1042 -26.92 13.96 -75.88
C SER A 1042 -27.57 12.75 -76.57
N SER A 1043 -28.32 11.93 -75.83
CA SER A 1043 -29.13 10.84 -76.39
C SER A 1043 -30.16 11.36 -77.41
N GLN A 1044 -30.94 12.39 -77.05
CA GLN A 1044 -31.89 13.01 -77.98
C GLN A 1044 -31.22 13.61 -79.23
N ALA A 1045 -30.00 14.13 -79.11
CA ALA A 1045 -29.23 14.63 -80.25
C ALA A 1045 -28.77 13.48 -81.15
N LEU A 1046 -28.26 12.39 -80.58
CA LEU A 1046 -27.90 11.17 -81.31
C LEU A 1046 -29.12 10.55 -82.02
N ASP A 1047 -30.27 10.46 -81.36
CA ASP A 1047 -31.51 9.97 -81.96
C ASP A 1047 -31.97 10.83 -83.15
N ARG A 1048 -31.77 12.15 -83.07
CA ARG A 1048 -32.07 13.08 -84.19
C ARG A 1048 -31.14 12.84 -85.36
N LEU A 1049 -29.84 12.70 -85.10
CA LEU A 1049 -28.83 12.41 -86.13
C LEU A 1049 -29.04 11.03 -86.77
N GLN A 1050 -29.35 10.00 -85.99
CA GLN A 1050 -29.68 8.66 -86.49
C GLN A 1050 -30.93 8.69 -87.38
N ARG A 1051 -31.98 9.42 -86.99
CA ARG A 1051 -33.19 9.62 -87.82
C ARG A 1051 -32.90 10.39 -89.11
N GLN A 1052 -32.09 11.44 -89.07
CA GLN A 1052 -31.66 12.17 -90.27
C GLN A 1052 -30.83 11.28 -91.21
N LEU A 1053 -29.92 10.46 -90.66
CA LEU A 1053 -29.13 9.51 -91.41
C LEU A 1053 -30.01 8.43 -92.07
N GLY A 1054 -30.99 7.88 -91.34
CA GLY A 1054 -31.97 6.94 -91.89
C GLY A 1054 -32.84 7.55 -93.00
N GLN A 1055 -33.21 8.83 -92.88
CA GLN A 1055 -33.90 9.57 -93.95
C GLN A 1055 -33.01 9.76 -95.19
N ALA A 1056 -31.74 10.10 -95.01
CA ALA A 1056 -30.80 10.24 -96.12
C ALA A 1056 -30.55 8.90 -96.84
N TYR A 1057 -30.45 7.80 -96.10
CA TYR A 1057 -30.34 6.45 -96.69
C TYR A 1057 -31.60 6.08 -97.48
N SER A 1058 -32.81 6.32 -96.95
CA SER A 1058 -34.04 6.01 -97.70
C SER A 1058 -34.22 6.88 -98.95
N GLN A 1059 -33.78 8.14 -98.93
CA GLN A 1059 -33.70 8.98 -100.13
C GLN A 1059 -32.72 8.44 -101.17
N LEU A 1060 -31.55 7.94 -100.74
CA LEU A 1060 -30.56 7.33 -101.62
C LEU A 1060 -31.06 6.03 -102.25
N GLU A 1061 -31.76 5.18 -101.47
CA GLU A 1061 -32.45 4.00 -102.00
C GLU A 1061 -33.56 4.35 -103.00
N GLN A 1062 -34.36 5.39 -102.74
CA GLN A 1062 -35.35 5.90 -103.69
C GLN A 1062 -34.72 6.36 -105.01
N LEU A 1063 -33.60 7.08 -104.95
CA LEU A 1063 -32.83 7.50 -106.14
C LEU A 1063 -32.26 6.29 -106.89
N HIS A 1064 -31.71 5.29 -106.19
CA HIS A 1064 -31.23 4.06 -106.82
C HIS A 1064 -32.36 3.30 -107.55
N CYS A 1065 -33.54 3.21 -106.95
CA CYS A 1065 -34.71 2.61 -107.58
C CYS A 1065 -35.16 3.42 -108.82
N PHE A 1066 -35.25 4.75 -108.71
CA PHE A 1066 -35.61 5.63 -109.83
C PHE A 1066 -34.67 5.50 -111.03
N ILE A 1067 -33.35 5.47 -110.78
CA ILE A 1067 -32.34 5.31 -111.83
C ILE A 1067 -32.47 3.94 -112.51
N LYS A 1068 -32.72 2.86 -111.74
CA LYS A 1068 -32.96 1.54 -112.32
C LYS A 1068 -34.23 1.50 -113.18
N THR A 1069 -35.33 2.12 -112.75
CA THR A 1069 -36.55 2.19 -113.57
C THR A 1069 -36.34 3.01 -114.83
N LEU A 1070 -35.63 4.14 -114.76
CA LEU A 1070 -35.28 4.96 -115.92
C LEU A 1070 -34.38 4.21 -116.91
N ALA A 1071 -33.42 3.44 -116.42
CA ALA A 1071 -32.54 2.61 -117.25
C ALA A 1071 -33.33 1.52 -117.99
N SER A 1072 -34.26 0.84 -117.31
CA SER A 1072 -35.17 -0.14 -117.94
C SER A 1072 -36.05 0.51 -119.01
N GLU A 1073 -36.63 1.68 -118.73
CA GLU A 1073 -37.49 2.39 -119.68
C GLU A 1073 -36.73 2.82 -120.95
N ILE A 1074 -35.52 3.36 -120.79
CA ILE A 1074 -34.64 3.71 -121.92
C ILE A 1074 -34.25 2.47 -122.73
N LEU A 1075 -34.12 1.31 -122.09
CA LEU A 1075 -33.83 0.05 -122.79
C LEU A 1075 -35.05 -0.44 -123.59
N LEU A 1076 -36.26 -0.35 -123.02
CA LEU A 1076 -37.51 -0.68 -123.72
C LEU A 1076 -37.72 0.24 -124.93
N ASP A 1077 -37.53 1.56 -124.76
CA ASP A 1077 -37.53 2.55 -125.85
C ASP A 1077 -36.56 2.16 -126.99
N VAL A 1078 -35.31 1.80 -126.65
CA VAL A 1078 -34.31 1.38 -127.63
C VAL A 1078 -34.75 0.09 -128.34
N GLN A 1079 -35.27 -0.89 -127.61
CA GLN A 1079 -35.73 -2.16 -128.16
C GLN A 1079 -36.96 -2.02 -129.06
N GLU A 1080 -37.91 -1.15 -128.71
CA GLU A 1080 -39.06 -0.85 -129.57
C GLU A 1080 -38.61 -0.20 -130.89
N VAL A 1081 -37.71 0.79 -130.82
CA VAL A 1081 -37.14 1.44 -132.01
C VAL A 1081 -36.38 0.42 -132.87
N LYS A 1082 -35.61 -0.52 -132.28
CA LYS A 1082 -34.99 -1.65 -133.02
C LYS A 1082 -36.03 -2.53 -133.71
N GLN A 1083 -37.09 -2.94 -133.02
CA GLN A 1083 -38.16 -3.76 -133.60
C GLN A 1083 -38.92 -3.05 -134.72
N GLN A 1084 -39.21 -1.76 -134.57
CA GLN A 1084 -39.81 -0.93 -135.60
C GLN A 1084 -38.88 -0.78 -136.82
N LEU A 1085 -37.57 -0.61 -136.61
CA LEU A 1085 -36.55 -0.54 -137.66
C LEU A 1085 -36.48 -1.86 -138.46
N ILE A 1086 -36.42 -3.01 -137.78
CA ILE A 1086 -36.46 -4.35 -138.39
C ILE A 1086 -37.75 -4.51 -139.22
N SER A 1087 -38.90 -4.14 -138.65
CA SER A 1087 -40.21 -4.22 -139.32
C SER A 1087 -40.27 -3.33 -140.57
N ARG A 1088 -39.69 -2.12 -140.54
CA ARG A 1088 -39.60 -1.25 -141.72
C ARG A 1088 -38.57 -1.71 -142.75
N ARG A 1089 -37.45 -2.30 -142.33
CA ARG A 1089 -36.47 -2.93 -143.24
C ARG A 1089 -37.13 -4.09 -144.00
N ARG A 1090 -37.89 -4.95 -143.31
CA ARG A 1090 -38.74 -6.00 -143.93
C ARG A 1090 -39.74 -5.41 -144.93
N LEU A 1091 -40.49 -4.37 -144.55
CA LEU A 1091 -41.47 -3.73 -145.43
C LEU A 1091 -40.83 -3.06 -146.67
N ARG A 1092 -39.66 -2.41 -146.52
CA ARG A 1092 -38.91 -1.85 -147.66
C ARG A 1092 -38.37 -2.95 -148.58
N GLN A 1093 -37.86 -4.07 -148.04
CA GLN A 1093 -37.43 -5.23 -148.83
C GLN A 1093 -38.62 -5.82 -149.62
N ALA A 1094 -39.78 -6.01 -148.99
CA ALA A 1094 -40.99 -6.45 -149.68
C ALA A 1094 -41.41 -5.49 -150.81
N SER A 1095 -41.34 -4.17 -150.58
CA SER A 1095 -41.71 -3.16 -151.59
C SER A 1095 -40.70 -3.05 -152.75
N SER A 1096 -39.40 -3.27 -152.52
CA SER A 1096 -38.38 -3.23 -153.57
C SER A 1096 -38.46 -4.45 -154.51
N VAL A 1097 -38.85 -5.61 -153.98
CA VAL A 1097 -39.14 -6.82 -154.77
C VAL A 1097 -40.44 -6.67 -155.58
N ALA A 1098 -41.47 -6.01 -155.03
CA ALA A 1098 -42.71 -5.71 -155.74
C ALA A 1098 -42.51 -4.76 -156.93
N ALA A 1099 -41.63 -3.77 -156.81
CA ALA A 1099 -41.40 -2.73 -157.82
C ALA A 1099 -40.64 -3.18 -159.10
N LYS A 1100 -40.10 -4.41 -159.14
CA LYS A 1100 -39.35 -4.94 -160.31
C LYS A 1100 -39.91 -6.25 -160.91
N SER A 1101 -41.10 -6.71 -160.50
CA SER A 1101 -41.70 -7.97 -160.99
C SER A 1101 -43.20 -7.85 -161.33
N GLY A 1102 -43.53 -6.96 -162.28
CA GLY A 1102 -44.91 -6.76 -162.74
C GLY A 1102 -45.56 -7.95 -163.48
N LEU A 1103 -44.79 -8.99 -163.85
CA LEU A 1103 -45.27 -10.12 -164.68
C LEU A 1103 -44.84 -11.52 -164.20
N SER A 1104 -44.28 -11.68 -162.98
CA SER A 1104 -43.80 -12.99 -162.48
C SER A 1104 -44.20 -13.35 -161.03
N ALA A 1105 -45.31 -12.79 -160.52
CA ALA A 1105 -45.85 -13.18 -159.21
C ALA A 1105 -46.69 -14.47 -159.27
N LYS A 1106 -47.59 -14.59 -160.26
CA LYS A 1106 -48.49 -15.75 -160.40
C LYS A 1106 -47.78 -17.05 -160.80
N SER A 1107 -46.66 -16.94 -161.53
CA SER A 1107 -45.76 -18.04 -161.88
C SER A 1107 -44.96 -18.53 -160.67
N MET A 1108 -44.42 -17.62 -159.86
CA MET A 1108 -43.64 -17.95 -158.67
C MET A 1108 -44.50 -18.56 -157.56
N ILE A 1109 -45.72 -18.07 -157.35
CA ILE A 1109 -46.69 -18.69 -156.43
C ILE A 1109 -47.08 -20.09 -156.94
N LYS A 1110 -47.31 -20.27 -158.24
CA LYS A 1110 -47.48 -21.62 -158.82
C LYS A 1110 -46.25 -22.51 -158.60
N ALA A 1111 -45.04 -21.99 -158.72
CA ALA A 1111 -43.81 -22.76 -158.50
C ALA A 1111 -43.65 -23.17 -157.03
N LYS A 1112 -43.94 -22.27 -156.07
CA LYS A 1112 -43.94 -22.58 -154.63
C LYS A 1112 -45.01 -23.61 -154.27
N SER A 1113 -46.24 -23.42 -154.75
CA SER A 1113 -47.35 -24.36 -154.58
C SER A 1113 -47.06 -25.74 -155.19
N ILE A 1114 -46.47 -25.80 -156.39
CA ILE A 1114 -46.05 -27.07 -157.02
C ILE A 1114 -44.88 -27.71 -156.27
N ALA A 1115 -43.89 -26.93 -155.81
CA ALA A 1115 -42.77 -27.46 -155.02
C ALA A 1115 -43.23 -28.02 -153.66
N ALA A 1116 -44.12 -27.30 -152.97
CA ALA A 1116 -44.78 -27.76 -151.74
C ALA A 1116 -45.57 -29.06 -151.98
N SER A 1117 -46.31 -29.15 -153.10
CA SER A 1117 -47.06 -30.36 -153.48
C SER A 1117 -46.19 -31.54 -153.93
N ILE A 1118 -44.99 -31.31 -154.49
CA ILE A 1118 -44.06 -32.38 -154.89
C ILE A 1118 -43.25 -32.88 -153.68
N LEU A 1119 -42.83 -31.96 -152.80
CA LEU A 1119 -42.07 -32.27 -151.59
C LEU A 1119 -42.96 -32.65 -150.38
N ASN A 1120 -44.28 -32.56 -150.54
CA ASN A 1120 -45.30 -32.94 -149.56
C ASN A 1120 -45.13 -32.21 -148.19
N MET A 1121 -44.82 -30.92 -148.24
CA MET A 1121 -44.71 -30.01 -147.08
C MET A 1121 -45.66 -28.82 -147.24
N SER A 1122 -45.98 -28.08 -146.17
CA SER A 1122 -46.86 -26.93 -146.29
C SER A 1122 -46.17 -25.73 -146.96
N GLU A 1123 -46.97 -24.81 -147.51
CA GLU A 1123 -46.45 -23.61 -148.19
C GLU A 1123 -45.74 -22.64 -147.21
N ASN A 1124 -46.05 -22.72 -145.91
CA ASN A 1124 -45.33 -22.03 -144.84
C ASN A 1124 -44.00 -22.72 -144.50
N ASP A 1125 -43.96 -24.05 -144.38
CA ASP A 1125 -42.72 -24.77 -144.07
C ASP A 1125 -41.67 -24.57 -145.18
N LEU A 1126 -42.13 -24.52 -146.43
CA LEU A 1126 -41.28 -24.17 -147.57
C LEU A 1126 -40.84 -22.69 -147.55
N ALA A 1127 -41.61 -21.78 -146.94
CA ALA A 1127 -41.21 -20.39 -146.76
C ALA A 1127 -40.12 -20.25 -145.68
N ASP A 1128 -40.30 -20.89 -144.51
CA ASP A 1128 -39.31 -20.87 -143.42
C ASP A 1128 -37.96 -21.50 -143.82
N ILE A 1129 -37.98 -22.56 -144.65
CA ILE A 1129 -36.74 -23.16 -145.20
C ILE A 1129 -36.11 -22.27 -146.29
N MET A 1130 -36.88 -21.38 -146.92
CA MET A 1130 -36.39 -20.39 -147.89
C MET A 1130 -35.96 -19.05 -147.25
N GLU A 1131 -36.23 -18.82 -145.95
CA GLU A 1131 -35.70 -17.67 -145.21
C GLU A 1131 -34.29 -17.95 -144.67
N THR A 1132 -33.28 -17.87 -145.54
CA THR A 1132 -31.88 -17.85 -145.12
C THR A 1132 -31.35 -16.43 -144.81
N ASP A 1133 -30.51 -16.34 -143.78
CA ASP A 1133 -29.60 -15.22 -143.45
C ASP A 1133 -30.16 -13.90 -142.85
N GLN A 1134 -31.22 -13.92 -142.03
CA GLN A 1134 -31.56 -12.75 -141.16
C GLN A 1134 -31.80 -13.05 -139.65
N SER A 1135 -31.91 -14.31 -139.22
CA SER A 1135 -32.17 -14.65 -137.81
C SER A 1135 -30.96 -14.52 -136.86
N ALA A 1136 -29.74 -14.38 -137.39
CA ALA A 1136 -28.52 -14.24 -136.59
C ALA A 1136 -28.32 -12.83 -135.95
N ALA A 1137 -28.95 -11.79 -136.50
CA ALA A 1137 -28.76 -10.41 -136.04
C ALA A 1137 -29.46 -10.13 -134.69
N THR A 1138 -30.65 -10.69 -134.47
CA THR A 1138 -31.44 -10.46 -133.25
C THR A 1138 -30.86 -11.09 -131.99
N PHE A 1139 -29.98 -12.09 -132.11
CA PHE A 1139 -29.41 -12.80 -130.95
C PHE A 1139 -28.14 -12.14 -130.39
N THR A 1140 -27.41 -11.35 -131.18
CA THR A 1140 -26.20 -10.65 -130.73
C THR A 1140 -26.50 -9.31 -130.07
N GLU A 1141 -27.57 -8.64 -130.47
CA GLU A 1141 -27.96 -7.33 -129.93
C GLU A 1141 -28.46 -7.39 -128.47
N SER A 1142 -29.27 -8.40 -128.11
CA SER A 1142 -29.80 -8.57 -126.75
C SER A 1142 -28.72 -8.79 -125.69
N ALA A 1143 -27.62 -9.46 -126.05
CA ALA A 1143 -26.47 -9.65 -125.18
C ALA A 1143 -25.66 -8.35 -124.93
N SER A 1144 -25.82 -7.32 -125.76
CA SER A 1144 -25.20 -6.00 -125.56
C SER A 1144 -26.01 -5.11 -124.61
N ASP A 1145 -27.34 -5.24 -124.66
CA ASP A 1145 -28.30 -4.52 -123.81
C ASP A 1145 -28.18 -4.96 -122.34
N GLN A 1146 -28.04 -6.28 -122.08
CA GLN A 1146 -27.84 -6.80 -120.73
C GLN A 1146 -26.54 -6.31 -120.08
N LYS A 1147 -25.42 -6.32 -120.82
CA LYS A 1147 -24.11 -5.85 -120.32
C LYS A 1147 -24.14 -4.37 -119.89
N TRP A 1148 -24.98 -3.56 -120.51
CA TRP A 1148 -25.15 -2.16 -120.14
C TRP A 1148 -25.95 -2.01 -118.83
N LEU A 1149 -27.03 -2.79 -118.63
CA LEU A 1149 -27.74 -2.84 -117.34
C LEU A 1149 -26.82 -3.31 -116.21
N ASP A 1150 -25.98 -4.32 -116.46
CA ASP A 1150 -25.02 -4.81 -115.48
C ASP A 1150 -23.97 -3.74 -115.14
N HIS A 1151 -23.47 -3.01 -116.13
CA HIS A 1151 -22.55 -1.88 -115.93
C HIS A 1151 -23.17 -0.75 -115.10
N LEU A 1152 -24.43 -0.37 -115.36
CA LEU A 1152 -25.16 0.60 -114.55
C LEU A 1152 -25.37 0.13 -113.11
N ASN A 1153 -25.72 -1.15 -112.91
CA ASN A 1153 -25.86 -1.72 -111.57
C ASN A 1153 -24.52 -1.72 -110.81
N ILE A 1154 -23.40 -1.97 -111.49
CA ILE A 1154 -22.05 -1.87 -110.90
C ILE A 1154 -21.76 -0.43 -110.43
N ILE A 1155 -22.10 0.59 -111.22
CA ILE A 1155 -21.90 2.00 -110.82
C ILE A 1155 -22.78 2.36 -109.60
N LEU A 1156 -24.03 1.90 -109.58
CA LEU A 1156 -24.96 2.11 -108.44
C LEU A 1156 -24.58 1.35 -107.16
N GLN A 1157 -23.77 0.29 -107.26
CA GLN A 1157 -23.26 -0.47 -106.11
C GLN A 1157 -21.97 0.13 -105.50
N GLN A 1158 -21.36 1.14 -106.14
CA GLN A 1158 -20.19 1.82 -105.58
C GLN A 1158 -20.59 2.66 -104.35
N LYS A 1159 -19.72 2.75 -103.35
CA LYS A 1159 -19.96 3.53 -102.12
C LYS A 1159 -20.29 5.01 -102.37
N ILE A 1160 -19.87 5.54 -103.52
CA ILE A 1160 -20.25 6.86 -104.04
C ILE A 1160 -20.54 6.64 -105.53
N PRO A 1161 -21.80 6.53 -105.97
CA PRO A 1161 -22.12 6.43 -107.38
C PRO A 1161 -21.70 7.70 -108.10
N SER A 1162 -20.77 7.60 -109.05
CA SER A 1162 -20.33 8.77 -109.82
C SER A 1162 -21.46 9.22 -110.75
N ALA A 1163 -22.08 10.36 -110.42
CA ALA A 1163 -23.14 10.96 -111.23
C ALA A 1163 -22.69 11.21 -112.69
N GLY A 1164 -21.42 11.52 -112.90
CA GLY A 1164 -20.83 11.64 -114.24
C GLY A 1164 -20.84 10.32 -115.02
N GLN A 1165 -20.39 9.23 -114.41
CA GLN A 1165 -20.37 7.90 -115.04
C GLN A 1165 -21.79 7.36 -115.28
N LEU A 1166 -22.72 7.61 -114.36
CA LEU A 1166 -24.14 7.29 -114.51
C LEU A 1166 -24.76 8.02 -115.70
N MET A 1167 -24.57 9.35 -115.78
CA MET A 1167 -25.07 10.17 -116.88
C MET A 1167 -24.43 9.78 -118.22
N GLU A 1168 -23.13 9.46 -118.23
CA GLU A 1168 -22.43 9.01 -119.43
C GLU A 1168 -22.96 7.66 -119.93
N ALA A 1169 -23.13 6.67 -119.05
CA ALA A 1169 -23.70 5.37 -119.39
C ALA A 1169 -25.14 5.49 -119.92
N VAL A 1170 -25.99 6.32 -119.32
CA VAL A 1170 -27.35 6.61 -119.82
C VAL A 1170 -27.31 7.31 -121.19
N HIS A 1171 -26.44 8.32 -121.34
CA HIS A 1171 -26.27 9.08 -122.57
C HIS A 1171 -25.77 8.22 -123.74
N VAL A 1172 -24.98 7.17 -123.50
CA VAL A 1172 -24.60 6.18 -124.53
C VAL A 1172 -25.83 5.47 -125.10
N LYS A 1173 -26.76 4.97 -124.27
CA LYS A 1173 -28.00 4.35 -124.77
C LYS A 1173 -28.97 5.36 -125.39
N MET A 1174 -29.05 6.59 -124.88
CA MET A 1174 -29.84 7.64 -125.54
C MET A 1174 -29.27 8.02 -126.91
N LYS A 1175 -27.94 7.98 -127.11
CA LYS A 1175 -27.30 8.14 -128.42
C LYS A 1175 -27.62 6.96 -129.34
N GLU A 1176 -27.57 5.72 -128.84
CA GLU A 1176 -27.99 4.53 -129.59
C GLU A 1176 -29.45 4.69 -130.07
N ARG A 1177 -30.38 5.06 -129.18
CA ARG A 1177 -31.77 5.40 -129.54
C ARG A 1177 -31.82 6.44 -130.64
N LYS A 1178 -31.09 7.56 -130.51
CA LYS A 1178 -31.09 8.65 -131.49
C LYS A 1178 -30.65 8.19 -132.87
N VAL A 1179 -29.54 7.46 -132.97
CA VAL A 1179 -29.04 6.90 -134.25
C VAL A 1179 -30.07 5.95 -134.85
N LEU A 1180 -30.66 5.04 -134.05
CA LEU A 1180 -31.70 4.12 -134.53
C LEU A 1180 -32.96 4.86 -135.00
N THR A 1181 -33.37 5.95 -134.35
CA THR A 1181 -34.48 6.80 -134.82
C THR A 1181 -34.16 7.59 -136.09
N GLU A 1182 -32.90 8.05 -136.25
CA GLU A 1182 -32.42 8.70 -137.47
C GLU A 1182 -32.39 7.72 -138.65
N GLU A 1183 -31.98 6.47 -138.43
CA GLU A 1183 -32.12 5.40 -139.42
C GLU A 1183 -33.58 5.12 -139.75
N LEU A 1184 -34.47 5.02 -138.75
CA LEU A 1184 -35.91 4.83 -138.95
C LEU A 1184 -36.54 5.96 -139.79
N ALA A 1185 -36.08 7.20 -139.60
CA ALA A 1185 -36.48 8.37 -140.37
C ALA A 1185 -35.90 8.37 -141.80
N ALA A 1186 -34.65 7.97 -141.99
CA ALA A 1186 -34.05 7.75 -143.32
C ALA A 1186 -34.77 6.62 -144.10
N LEU A 1187 -35.30 5.62 -143.38
CA LEU A 1187 -36.19 4.60 -143.95
C LEU A 1187 -37.63 5.12 -144.18
N ALA A 1188 -38.02 6.26 -143.59
CA ALA A 1188 -39.33 6.88 -143.75
C ALA A 1188 -39.42 7.89 -144.92
N ALA A 1189 -38.35 8.62 -145.20
CA ALA A 1189 -38.35 9.70 -146.18
C ALA A 1189 -38.46 9.18 -147.64
N PRO A 1190 -39.41 9.69 -148.45
CA PRO A 1190 -39.45 9.44 -149.89
C PRO A 1190 -38.47 10.39 -150.61
N VAL A 1191 -37.37 9.86 -151.13
CA VAL A 1191 -36.41 10.68 -151.90
C VAL A 1191 -36.90 10.82 -153.35
N SER A 1192 -37.27 12.05 -153.72
CA SER A 1192 -37.64 12.44 -155.08
C SER A 1192 -36.49 13.13 -155.82
N GLU A 1193 -36.16 12.57 -156.99
CA GLU A 1193 -35.52 13.19 -158.17
C GLU A 1193 -34.04 13.64 -158.19
N LYS A 1194 -33.43 13.36 -159.36
CA LYS A 1194 -32.25 13.98 -160.01
C LYS A 1194 -30.91 13.81 -159.27
N THR A 1195 -29.92 13.10 -159.81
CA THR A 1195 -29.65 12.58 -161.19
C THR A 1195 -29.07 11.18 -161.16
#